data_AF-A0A956ZEM7-F1
#
_entry.id   AF-A0A956ZEM7-F1
#
_cell.length_a   1.000
_cell.length_b   1.000
_cell.length_c   1.000
_cell.angle_alpha   90.00
_cell.angle_beta   90.00
_cell.angle_gamma   90.00
#
_symmetry.space_group_name_H-M   'P 1'
#
loop_
_entity.id
_entity.type
_entity.pdbx_description
1 polymer ?
#
loop_
_entity_poly.entity_id
_entity_poly.type
_entity_poly.pdbx_seq_one_letter_code
_entity_poly.pdbx_strand_id
1 'polypeptide(L)'
;MVSKPDIKTRRMPPQPTDFRDAMHWFVDDFGKYISSVRSLFATDISLEQEAYLESGLVNLRNRGIEPLVVSGEDILRQADMIWQNAIGSSPFGQPYVSSFELDYLGAPVVVIKDLTAPEQPHHLWYLYHYLLYPRIQQDKAFIITSPLGFDEFFAYGAECEDFEYAGYKISWNKVRWLLDASMIDLYQFRQVMSEGLPPMLKAEHYLFNAIKERELSVVSQQILGEYQLDISISDGANRLAIEIDKLTSLDLIGRSNDQSKKNFVLLSDGWKILRFTANEILEDLSFCADAVEQVWNQGRKKASVGRLLFGKNQPGLPALPQDDEVQKLAITNGAGPVAITGCAGTGKTYCIAHRIEYLLAQGVSPERILAFTHSEDTKADLERQVGILTDKQTVQRLNISDWKDIGFRILKENAAGVNRKPPLKLEPNPQRVFERVLKKVKNEYDDVQLELIQQDISESSLRALISLYKANLVTVKHVQEHGQTEFDQFAAKVYKTYDDQMKKSNKVDPDDCISLCAHFLAENQEALSEYSSKFDYVLVDEFQECTTAQNLMARLLSYPQDNLFIVGDEDEALYESTGAQVRTLAETSIRMPNARCYSLENNWRSHKAIVKSARSLLSAMTVRTIAKDMNVTVESKTRNAIIGPQETKTEKDEAEWVAREVAILVESGKMPHEIAILWNNQKYATILEAALFKENIRSSASGPMEGSVPDEVGDVLAFLSLVNDPDGPKARPCFERICHLRSRELDQKLTKLSSTIASFAEANSLSFLKAIEIYYEATNDSACKDLNDLVRIVRTMNQEGLPPAETINLLKRTQKLREIYKSATVPEGVVYEPMQKVEQLQEEARQYKTVKEFLQIKEKMSNPLEGEESQGFVSIRSIEEAKGKEFPIVFVVGLAHGVFPADGADLEEERRRFYVAISRAKDLLYLSTPISFENKLRVPSQFLVESEVISMKAYDRSVESRHQEQLPVRGVDASVVPDDAEAPLSAQEEAVLAKEREKAKQQETARLEAERLQAEQIQEEQAAQSRAQEEERLKLEQEAAMAKAEEAARIQAENEAQARAQEAARVEAENIARIQAEQAAAEQAAQARAEEEARIRAEQEAQARAQEAARLEAEKIAQMQAEQAAAQQAAQARAEEAERLQKEQQAAQARAQAEEAARLEAEKIAQMQAEQA
;
A
#
# COMPACT_ATOMS: atom_id res chain seq x y z
N MET A 1 -34.42 -4.73 46.22
CA MET A 1 -33.60 -4.10 47.29
C MET A 1 -32.22 -4.75 47.25
N VAL A 2 -31.33 -4.22 46.43
CA VAL A 2 -29.90 -4.53 46.48
C VAL A 2 -29.28 -3.35 47.22
N SER A 3 -28.57 -3.63 48.31
CA SER A 3 -28.03 -2.63 49.23
C SER A 3 -27.18 -1.59 48.50
N LYS A 4 -27.44 -0.31 48.77
CA LYS A 4 -26.56 0.81 48.38
C LYS A 4 -25.11 0.45 48.75
N PRO A 5 -24.12 0.65 47.87
CA PRO A 5 -22.75 0.69 48.33
C PRO A 5 -22.64 1.90 49.26
N ASP A 6 -22.45 1.60 50.54
CA ASP A 6 -22.14 2.54 51.59
C ASP A 6 -20.84 3.24 51.16
N ILE A 7 -20.89 4.51 50.77
CA ILE A 7 -19.71 5.38 50.66
C ILE A 7 -19.26 5.61 52.09
N LYS A 8 -18.60 4.60 52.68
CA LYS A 8 -17.78 4.81 53.86
C LYS A 8 -16.63 5.70 53.38
N THR A 9 -16.71 6.97 53.74
CA THR A 9 -15.55 7.85 53.81
C THR A 9 -14.45 7.11 54.56
N ARG A 10 -13.50 6.50 53.84
CA ARG A 10 -12.24 6.05 54.44
C ARG A 10 -11.64 7.33 55.02
N ARG A 11 -11.51 7.40 56.35
CA ARG A 11 -10.62 8.39 56.97
C ARG A 11 -9.26 8.20 56.28
N MET A 12 -8.78 9.25 55.62
CA MET A 12 -7.42 9.24 55.06
C MET A 12 -6.47 8.82 56.17
N PRO A 13 -5.61 7.80 55.95
CA PRO A 13 -4.51 7.54 56.87
C PRO A 13 -3.63 8.80 56.98
N PRO A 14 -2.89 8.97 58.08
CA PRO A 14 -1.97 10.11 58.23
C PRO A 14 -0.99 10.13 57.04
N GLN A 15 -0.68 11.35 56.57
CA GLN A 15 -0.07 11.63 55.27
C GLN A 15 0.99 10.61 54.82
N PRO A 16 0.76 9.95 53.67
CA PRO A 16 1.79 9.20 52.98
C PRO A 16 2.64 10.18 52.12
N THR A 17 3.95 10.28 52.36
CA THR A 17 4.82 11.34 51.79
C THR A 17 6.03 10.81 51.01
N ASP A 18 6.09 9.52 50.67
CA ASP A 18 7.26 8.93 50.02
C ASP A 18 6.92 7.88 48.92
N PHE A 19 7.96 7.33 48.29
CA PHE A 19 7.83 6.37 47.19
C PHE A 19 7.04 5.11 47.54
N ARG A 20 7.11 4.64 48.79
CA ARG A 20 6.37 3.45 49.23
C ARG A 20 4.87 3.65 49.05
N ASP A 21 4.39 4.82 49.41
CA ASP A 21 2.97 5.13 49.37
C ASP A 21 2.46 5.30 47.95
N ALA A 22 3.28 5.91 47.09
CA ALA A 22 2.99 6.04 45.68
C ALA A 22 2.95 4.65 44.99
N MET A 23 3.86 3.75 45.35
CA MET A 23 3.85 2.35 44.89
C MET A 23 2.65 1.55 45.40
N HIS A 24 2.27 1.71 46.67
CA HIS A 24 1.06 1.08 47.20
C HIS A 24 -0.19 1.57 46.49
N TRP A 25 -0.30 2.88 46.26
CA TRP A 25 -1.39 3.48 45.50
C TRP A 25 -1.45 2.93 44.08
N PHE A 26 -0.33 2.92 43.36
CA PHE A 26 -0.22 2.35 42.02
C PHE A 26 -0.72 0.91 42.00
N VAL A 27 -0.21 0.04 42.89
CA VAL A 27 -0.58 -1.38 42.95
C VAL A 27 -2.05 -1.55 43.29
N ASP A 28 -2.60 -0.74 44.20
CA ASP A 28 -3.99 -0.86 44.63
C ASP A 28 -4.99 -0.39 43.58
N ASP A 29 -4.68 0.65 42.81
CA ASP A 29 -5.58 1.17 41.78
C ASP A 29 -5.39 0.46 40.43
N PHE A 30 -4.26 -0.22 40.23
CA PHE A 30 -3.99 -0.99 39.02
C PHE A 30 -5.07 -2.08 38.80
N GLY A 31 -5.88 -1.88 37.75
CA GLY A 31 -6.94 -2.80 37.31
C GLY A 31 -8.33 -2.56 37.93
N LYS A 32 -8.53 -1.55 38.79
CA LYS A 32 -9.84 -1.29 39.43
C LYS A 32 -10.73 -0.30 38.67
N TYR A 33 -10.17 0.74 38.05
CA TYR A 33 -10.94 1.78 37.37
C TYR A 33 -10.29 2.22 36.04
N ILE A 34 -11.12 2.55 35.04
CA ILE A 34 -10.68 2.72 33.64
C ILE A 34 -9.91 4.05 33.35
N SER A 35 -9.64 4.92 34.32
CA SER A 35 -9.25 6.31 34.00
C SER A 35 -8.29 7.03 34.97
N SER A 36 -7.72 6.37 35.99
CA SER A 36 -6.76 7.04 36.87
C SER A 36 -5.35 7.19 36.26
N VAL A 37 -4.48 7.97 36.91
CA VAL A 37 -3.04 7.91 36.67
C VAL A 37 -2.55 6.48 36.85
N ARG A 38 -1.75 5.98 35.91
CA ARG A 38 -1.35 4.55 35.86
C ARG A 38 0.15 4.35 35.67
N SER A 39 0.91 5.42 35.66
CA SER A 39 2.35 5.36 35.47
C SER A 39 3.03 6.28 36.47
N LEU A 40 4.21 5.86 36.91
CA LEU A 40 4.94 6.50 37.99
C LEU A 40 6.37 6.80 37.54
N PHE A 41 6.81 8.03 37.78
CA PHE A 41 8.20 8.42 37.63
C PHE A 41 8.84 8.60 39.00
N ALA A 42 9.80 7.73 39.30
CA ALA A 42 10.53 7.73 40.55
C ALA A 42 11.97 8.17 40.33
N THR A 43 12.45 9.01 41.23
CA THR A 43 13.77 9.63 41.15
C THR A 43 14.55 9.32 42.41
N ASP A 44 15.87 9.14 42.29
CA ASP A 44 16.80 8.98 43.42
C ASP A 44 16.40 7.80 44.34
N ILE A 45 16.27 6.61 43.74
CA ILE A 45 15.84 5.39 44.45
C ILE A 45 16.92 4.95 45.44
N SER A 46 16.62 5.07 46.74
CA SER A 46 17.44 4.48 47.79
C SER A 46 17.30 2.95 47.83
N LEU A 47 18.26 2.25 48.44
CA LEU A 47 18.18 0.80 48.68
C LEU A 47 16.88 0.38 49.39
N GLU A 48 16.32 1.25 50.22
CA GLU A 48 15.04 1.00 50.90
C GLU A 48 13.86 1.12 49.93
N GLN A 49 13.91 2.09 49.00
CA GLN A 49 12.89 2.27 47.96
C GLN A 49 12.91 1.15 46.93
N GLU A 50 14.08 0.62 46.59
CA GLU A 50 14.19 -0.55 45.71
C GLU A 50 13.50 -1.79 46.32
N ALA A 51 13.63 -1.99 47.63
CA ALA A 51 12.90 -3.06 48.33
C ALA A 51 11.37 -2.89 48.25
N TYR A 52 10.86 -1.65 48.25
CA TYR A 52 9.44 -1.38 48.05
C TYR A 52 8.98 -1.63 46.61
N LEU A 53 9.82 -1.31 45.61
CA LEU A 53 9.54 -1.64 44.20
C LEU A 53 9.42 -3.16 44.02
N GLU A 54 10.38 -3.92 44.53
CA GLU A 54 10.37 -5.40 44.47
C GLU A 54 9.12 -5.99 45.16
N SER A 55 8.77 -5.48 46.34
CA SER A 55 7.54 -5.85 47.03
C SER A 55 6.29 -5.54 46.20
N GLY A 56 6.25 -4.39 45.53
CA GLY A 56 5.17 -4.01 44.61
C GLY A 56 5.04 -4.96 43.42
N LEU A 57 6.16 -5.33 42.80
CA LEU A 57 6.21 -6.28 41.70
C LEU A 57 5.70 -7.67 42.10
N VAL A 58 6.09 -8.17 43.27
CA VAL A 58 5.57 -9.43 43.83
C VAL A 58 4.06 -9.36 44.04
N ASN A 59 3.54 -8.22 44.52
CA ASN A 59 2.10 -8.03 44.70
C ASN A 59 1.32 -8.00 43.38
N LEU A 60 1.88 -7.42 42.30
CA LEU A 60 1.28 -7.48 40.97
C LEU A 60 1.21 -8.91 40.44
N ARG A 61 2.31 -9.67 40.56
CA ARG A 61 2.36 -11.09 40.17
C ARG A 61 1.34 -11.93 40.93
N ASN A 62 1.21 -11.71 42.23
CA ASN A 62 0.19 -12.38 43.06
C ASN A 62 -1.26 -12.06 42.64
N ARG A 63 -1.48 -10.96 41.91
CA ARG A 63 -2.78 -10.58 41.32
C ARG A 63 -2.96 -11.07 39.88
N GLY A 64 -2.03 -11.89 39.36
CA GLY A 64 -2.09 -12.44 38.00
C GLY A 64 -1.62 -11.47 36.91
N ILE A 65 -0.91 -10.40 37.28
CA ILE A 65 -0.33 -9.43 36.35
C ILE A 65 1.17 -9.69 36.30
N GLU A 66 1.70 -10.03 35.13
CA GLU A 66 3.13 -10.25 34.93
C GLU A 66 3.83 -8.96 34.47
N PRO A 67 4.55 -8.23 35.36
CA PRO A 67 5.34 -7.07 34.97
C PRO A 67 6.65 -7.50 34.30
N LEU A 68 7.01 -6.83 33.20
CA LEU A 68 8.31 -6.94 32.55
C LEU A 68 9.27 -5.92 33.17
N VAL A 69 10.39 -6.38 33.72
CA VAL A 69 11.40 -5.53 34.35
C VAL A 69 12.63 -5.45 33.45
N VAL A 70 13.11 -4.24 33.18
CA VAL A 70 14.19 -3.96 32.21
C VAL A 70 15.13 -2.91 32.80
N SER A 71 16.43 -2.97 32.52
CA SER A 71 17.34 -1.89 32.90
C SER A 71 17.33 -0.76 31.86
N GLY A 72 17.57 0.47 32.29
CA GLY A 72 17.69 1.64 31.42
C GLY A 72 18.89 1.53 30.47
N GLU A 73 19.98 0.92 30.91
CA GLU A 73 21.14 0.63 30.08
C GLU A 73 20.79 -0.31 28.92
N ASP A 74 20.00 -1.37 29.17
CA ASP A 74 19.56 -2.29 28.12
C ASP A 74 18.64 -1.59 27.11
N ILE A 75 17.76 -0.69 27.59
CA ILE A 75 16.89 0.12 26.72
C ILE A 75 17.72 0.98 25.75
N LEU A 76 18.76 1.67 26.25
CA LEU A 76 19.62 2.50 25.41
C LEU A 76 20.52 1.66 24.49
N ARG A 77 21.08 0.55 24.98
CA ARG A 77 21.87 -0.38 24.17
C ARG A 77 21.07 -0.98 23.02
N GLN A 78 19.80 -1.29 23.27
CA GLN A 78 18.88 -1.75 22.24
C GLN A 78 18.56 -0.66 21.22
N ALA A 79 18.39 0.58 21.68
CA ALA A 79 18.24 1.73 20.78
C ALA A 79 19.47 1.90 19.86
N ASP A 80 20.69 1.77 20.41
CA ASP A 80 21.94 1.80 19.64
C ASP A 80 22.00 0.67 18.61
N MET A 81 21.71 -0.57 19.03
CA MET A 81 21.74 -1.74 18.16
C MET A 81 20.71 -1.62 17.02
N ILE A 82 19.48 -1.21 17.34
CA ILE A 82 18.44 -0.98 16.34
C ILE A 82 18.88 0.11 15.38
N TRP A 83 19.40 1.23 15.87
CA TRP A 83 19.86 2.32 15.03
C TRP A 83 20.98 1.88 14.05
N GLN A 84 21.97 1.15 14.55
CA GLN A 84 23.07 0.62 13.76
C GLN A 84 22.59 -0.35 12.67
N ASN A 85 21.65 -1.24 13.00
CA ASN A 85 21.13 -2.27 12.08
C ASN A 85 20.06 -1.73 11.10
N ALA A 86 19.29 -0.72 11.50
CA ALA A 86 18.15 -0.19 10.77
C ALA A 86 18.52 0.92 9.77
N ILE A 87 19.46 1.80 10.15
CA ILE A 87 19.61 3.12 9.51
C ILE A 87 20.96 3.25 8.79
N GLY A 88 22.01 2.55 9.24
CA GLY A 88 23.35 2.63 8.64
C GLY A 88 23.46 2.14 7.19
N SER A 89 22.46 1.43 6.66
CA SER A 89 22.52 0.78 5.33
C SER A 89 21.34 1.10 4.40
N SER A 90 20.42 1.99 4.79
CA SER A 90 19.18 2.24 4.06
C SER A 90 19.24 3.57 3.27
N PRO A 91 19.04 3.58 1.94
CA PRO A 91 19.07 4.81 1.13
C PRO A 91 17.96 5.82 1.48
N PHE A 92 16.96 5.42 2.27
CA PHE A 92 15.79 6.21 2.64
C PHE A 92 15.51 6.23 4.15
N GLY A 93 16.43 5.74 4.98
CA GLY A 93 16.26 5.71 6.43
C GLY A 93 15.14 4.79 6.93
N GLN A 94 14.79 3.70 6.23
CA GLN A 94 13.80 2.72 6.73
C GLN A 94 14.49 1.54 7.45
N PRO A 95 14.12 1.24 8.71
CA PRO A 95 14.59 0.06 9.43
C PRO A 95 14.29 -1.25 8.73
N TYR A 96 15.32 -2.03 8.46
CA TYR A 96 15.22 -3.48 8.36
C TYR A 96 15.47 -4.05 9.76
N VAL A 97 14.41 -4.34 10.52
CA VAL A 97 14.53 -5.27 11.65
C VAL A 97 13.40 -6.27 11.55
N SER A 98 13.74 -7.48 11.11
CA SER A 98 12.89 -8.66 11.21
C SER A 98 12.62 -8.97 12.69
N SER A 99 11.34 -9.03 13.07
CA SER A 99 10.69 -9.83 14.13
C SER A 99 11.47 -10.45 15.31
N PHE A 100 12.59 -9.90 15.73
CA PHE A 100 13.26 -10.27 16.96
C PHE A 100 13.49 -8.99 17.78
N GLU A 101 12.96 -9.03 19.01
CA GLU A 101 13.21 -8.13 20.13
C GLU A 101 12.45 -6.79 20.18
N LEU A 102 11.14 -6.81 20.52
CA LEU A 102 10.51 -5.76 21.33
C LEU A 102 9.33 -6.34 22.15
N ASP A 103 9.65 -7.17 23.15
CA ASP A 103 8.67 -7.82 24.05
C ASP A 103 7.94 -6.81 24.97
N TYR A 104 8.32 -5.52 24.93
CA TYR A 104 7.72 -4.48 25.76
C TYR A 104 6.27 -4.17 25.39
N LEU A 105 5.83 -4.41 24.16
CA LEU A 105 4.46 -4.09 23.75
C LEU A 105 3.43 -5.06 24.31
N GLY A 106 3.79 -6.31 24.60
CA GLY A 106 2.89 -7.33 25.14
C GLY A 106 2.55 -7.11 26.61
N ALA A 107 3.56 -6.78 27.42
CA ALA A 107 3.44 -6.77 28.89
C ALA A 107 2.42 -5.76 29.44
N PRO A 108 1.56 -6.15 30.39
CA PRO A 108 0.56 -5.26 31.02
C PRO A 108 1.19 -4.12 31.83
N VAL A 109 2.36 -4.37 32.43
CA VAL A 109 3.18 -3.38 33.15
C VAL A 109 4.63 -3.54 32.72
N VAL A 110 5.31 -2.44 32.43
CA VAL A 110 6.76 -2.42 32.20
C VAL A 110 7.42 -1.58 33.28
N VAL A 111 8.47 -2.10 33.90
CA VAL A 111 9.27 -1.39 34.91
C VAL A 111 10.67 -1.21 34.38
N ILE A 112 11.08 0.04 34.22
CA ILE A 112 12.40 0.43 33.72
C ILE A 112 13.20 0.93 34.90
N LYS A 113 14.26 0.20 35.22
CA LYS A 113 15.17 0.54 36.31
C LYS A 113 16.30 1.43 35.80
N ASP A 114 16.51 2.56 36.45
CA ASP A 114 17.68 3.44 36.28
C ASP A 114 17.84 4.00 34.87
N LEU A 115 16.73 4.47 34.27
CA LEU A 115 16.75 5.14 32.98
C LEU A 115 17.44 6.50 33.09
N THR A 116 18.55 6.66 32.38
CA THR A 116 19.22 7.95 32.19
C THR A 116 18.59 8.74 31.04
N ALA A 117 18.83 10.05 31.01
CA ALA A 117 18.33 10.88 29.93
C ALA A 117 19.01 10.50 28.60
N PRO A 118 18.27 10.33 27.49
CA PRO A 118 18.84 10.13 26.17
C PRO A 118 19.94 11.15 25.83
N GLU A 119 21.12 10.65 25.44
CA GLU A 119 22.27 11.48 25.05
C GLU A 119 22.41 11.61 23.52
N GLN A 120 21.71 10.76 22.77
CA GLN A 120 21.79 10.70 21.31
C GLN A 120 20.41 10.85 20.64
N PRO A 121 20.34 11.44 19.42
CA PRO A 121 19.07 11.62 18.69
C PRO A 121 18.27 10.32 18.51
N HIS A 122 18.97 9.19 18.33
CA HIS A 122 18.33 7.89 18.14
C HIS A 122 17.82 7.26 19.44
N HIS A 123 18.44 7.56 20.57
CA HIS A 123 17.90 7.20 21.88
C HIS A 123 16.58 7.93 22.14
N LEU A 124 16.52 9.23 21.80
CA LEU A 124 15.29 10.03 21.87
C LEU A 124 14.20 9.45 20.95
N TRP A 125 14.56 9.14 19.71
CA TRP A 125 13.66 8.51 18.74
C TRP A 125 13.10 7.18 19.24
N TYR A 126 13.96 6.32 19.78
CA TYR A 126 13.57 5.01 20.31
C TYR A 126 12.65 5.13 21.52
N LEU A 127 13.00 6.00 22.47
CA LEU A 127 12.20 6.27 23.66
C LEU A 127 10.80 6.77 23.27
N TYR A 128 10.70 7.67 22.29
CA TYR A 128 9.43 8.16 21.80
C TYR A 128 8.60 7.06 21.11
N HIS A 129 9.16 6.41 20.09
CA HIS A 129 8.40 5.53 19.20
C HIS A 129 8.16 4.13 19.72
N TYR A 130 9.05 3.56 20.54
CA TYR A 130 8.94 2.17 20.96
C TYR A 130 8.58 1.99 22.43
N LEU A 131 8.77 3.02 23.25
CA LEU A 131 8.49 2.95 24.67
C LEU A 131 7.27 3.78 25.07
N LEU A 132 7.34 5.10 24.88
CA LEU A 132 6.35 6.02 25.42
C LEU A 132 5.07 6.03 24.59
N TYR A 133 5.15 6.34 23.29
CA TYR A 133 3.98 6.55 22.45
C TYR A 133 3.07 5.31 22.36
N PRO A 134 3.56 4.09 22.04
CA PRO A 134 2.69 2.93 21.87
C PRO A 134 2.02 2.49 23.18
N ARG A 135 2.73 2.58 24.32
CA ARG A 135 2.16 2.19 25.61
C ARG A 135 1.08 3.16 26.06
N ILE A 136 1.27 4.47 25.86
CA ILE A 136 0.24 5.47 26.13
C ILE A 136 -0.97 5.25 25.22
N GLN A 137 -0.77 4.93 23.92
CA GLN A 137 -1.85 4.60 22.98
C GLN A 137 -2.66 3.36 23.39
N GLN A 138 -2.01 2.36 23.98
CA GLN A 138 -2.65 1.13 24.46
C GLN A 138 -3.19 1.24 25.90
N ASP A 139 -3.06 2.40 26.55
CA ASP A 139 -3.43 2.62 27.96
C ASP A 139 -2.75 1.61 28.92
N LYS A 140 -1.50 1.25 28.60
CA LYS A 140 -0.69 0.32 29.39
C LYS A 140 0.22 1.07 30.35
N ALA A 141 0.28 0.60 31.60
CA ALA A 141 1.07 1.21 32.65
C ALA A 141 2.57 0.97 32.47
N PHE A 142 3.38 1.89 32.98
CA PHE A 142 4.81 1.70 33.14
C PHE A 142 5.35 2.47 34.35
N ILE A 143 6.45 1.98 34.91
CA ILE A 143 7.18 2.62 36.00
C ILE A 143 8.56 2.94 35.47
N ILE A 144 8.99 4.19 35.58
CA ILE A 144 10.36 4.59 35.28
C ILE A 144 11.02 4.97 36.58
N THR A 145 12.15 4.35 36.86
CA THR A 145 13.06 4.81 37.88
C THR A 145 14.24 5.49 37.19
N SER A 146 14.66 6.64 37.70
CA SER A 146 15.78 7.41 37.15
C SER A 146 16.70 7.87 38.28
N PRO A 147 18.03 7.90 38.05
CA PRO A 147 18.96 8.54 38.98
C PRO A 147 18.80 10.08 38.99
N LEU A 148 18.11 10.67 38.01
CA LEU A 148 17.88 12.10 37.89
C LEU A 148 16.49 12.48 38.41
N GLY A 149 16.36 13.70 38.96
CA GLY A 149 15.05 14.31 39.20
C GLY A 149 14.23 14.44 37.90
N PHE A 150 12.90 14.54 37.95
CA PHE A 150 12.06 14.67 36.75
C PHE A 150 12.49 15.87 35.89
N ASP A 151 12.63 17.06 36.50
CA ASP A 151 13.10 18.26 35.80
C ASP A 151 14.56 18.16 35.34
N GLU A 152 15.42 17.46 36.09
CA GLU A 152 16.82 17.23 35.71
C GLU A 152 16.95 16.27 34.52
N PHE A 153 16.18 15.18 34.52
CA PHE A 153 16.07 14.25 33.39
C PHE A 153 15.71 14.99 32.11
N PHE A 154 14.80 15.97 32.19
CA PHE A 154 14.49 16.83 31.05
C PHE A 154 15.57 17.83 30.70
N ALA A 155 16.22 18.44 31.70
CA ALA A 155 17.28 19.41 31.46
C ALA A 155 18.46 18.76 30.72
N TYR A 156 18.92 17.60 31.20
CA TYR A 156 19.97 16.81 30.53
C TYR A 156 19.50 16.29 29.19
N GLY A 157 18.28 15.77 29.13
CA GLY A 157 17.69 15.28 27.89
C GLY A 157 17.68 16.36 26.81
N ALA A 158 17.21 17.56 27.12
CA ALA A 158 17.10 18.67 26.17
C ALA A 158 18.41 19.11 25.50
N GLU A 159 19.57 18.65 25.97
CA GLU A 159 20.86 18.82 25.28
C GLU A 159 20.97 17.94 24.02
N CYS A 160 20.18 16.87 23.91
CA CYS A 160 20.10 16.04 22.70
C CYS A 160 19.33 16.76 21.59
N GLU A 161 19.91 16.78 20.38
CA GLU A 161 19.36 17.50 19.24
C GLU A 161 18.01 16.93 18.78
N ASP A 162 17.08 17.83 18.41
CA ASP A 162 15.82 17.49 17.75
C ASP A 162 16.11 16.67 16.48
N PHE A 163 15.30 15.64 16.22
CA PHE A 163 15.50 14.73 15.11
C PHE A 163 14.28 14.66 14.19
N GLU A 164 14.50 14.61 12.87
CA GLU A 164 13.43 14.48 11.88
C GLU A 164 13.49 13.11 11.20
N TYR A 165 12.38 12.39 11.26
CA TYR A 165 12.28 11.02 10.73
C TYR A 165 10.99 10.83 9.95
N ALA A 166 11.08 10.42 8.67
CA ALA A 166 9.91 10.18 7.82
C ALA A 166 8.88 11.35 7.81
N GLY A 167 9.36 12.59 7.92
CA GLY A 167 8.53 13.81 8.01
C GLY A 167 8.01 14.15 9.42
N TYR A 168 8.34 13.35 10.44
CA TYR A 168 8.02 13.62 11.84
C TYR A 168 9.20 14.27 12.53
N LYS A 169 9.02 15.51 12.97
CA LYS A 169 9.94 16.12 13.91
C LYS A 169 9.68 15.58 15.31
N ILE A 170 10.63 14.82 15.84
CA ILE A 170 10.68 14.40 17.23
C ILE A 170 11.52 15.42 17.98
N SER A 171 10.89 16.11 18.93
CA SER A 171 11.55 17.05 19.81
C SER A 171 11.44 16.61 21.25
N TRP A 172 12.36 17.10 22.08
CA TRP A 172 12.27 16.90 23.53
C TRP A 172 10.99 17.45 24.14
N ASN A 173 10.44 18.52 23.55
CA ASN A 173 9.14 19.04 23.95
C ASN A 173 8.02 18.01 23.75
N LYS A 174 8.08 17.18 22.68
CA LYS A 174 7.11 16.10 22.46
C LYS A 174 7.24 15.01 23.52
N VAL A 175 8.46 14.59 23.86
CA VAL A 175 8.71 13.59 24.91
C VAL A 175 8.27 14.10 26.28
N ARG A 176 8.60 15.36 26.60
CA ARG A 176 8.16 16.03 27.83
C ARG A 176 6.66 16.03 27.98
N TRP A 177 5.97 16.45 26.93
CA TRP A 177 4.51 16.44 26.93
C TRP A 177 3.94 15.04 27.17
N LEU A 178 4.44 13.99 26.50
CA LEU A 178 3.95 12.63 26.71
C LEU A 178 4.12 12.17 28.16
N LEU A 179 5.24 12.50 28.79
CA LEU A 179 5.52 12.15 30.18
C LEU A 179 4.63 12.96 31.15
N ASP A 180 4.54 14.29 30.99
CA ASP A 180 3.65 15.17 31.79
C ASP A 180 2.16 14.75 31.64
N ALA A 181 1.77 14.21 30.49
CA ALA A 181 0.40 13.76 30.19
C ALA A 181 0.10 12.33 30.66
N SER A 182 1.09 11.52 31.01
CA SER A 182 0.87 10.08 31.29
C SER A 182 1.39 9.59 32.63
N MET A 183 2.28 10.33 33.29
CA MET A 183 2.89 9.95 34.56
C MET A 183 2.68 11.00 35.65
N ILE A 184 2.65 10.55 36.90
CA ILE A 184 2.85 11.40 38.07
C ILE A 184 4.27 11.17 38.60
N ASP A 185 5.02 12.26 38.77
CA ASP A 185 6.32 12.20 39.43
C ASP A 185 6.15 12.24 40.96
N LEU A 186 7.15 11.75 41.69
CA LEU A 186 7.10 11.67 43.17
C LEU A 186 6.97 13.03 43.87
N TYR A 187 7.51 14.11 43.29
CA TYR A 187 7.36 15.44 43.87
C TYR A 187 5.91 15.91 43.73
N GLN A 188 5.34 15.76 42.53
CA GLN A 188 3.93 16.08 42.30
C GLN A 188 3.01 15.23 43.18
N PHE A 189 3.25 13.93 43.28
CA PHE A 189 2.47 13.04 44.16
C PHE A 189 2.44 13.56 45.60
N ARG A 190 3.59 13.95 46.16
CA ARG A 190 3.70 14.51 47.51
C ARG A 190 2.91 15.80 47.65
N GLN A 191 2.98 16.69 46.66
CA GLN A 191 2.25 17.95 46.67
C GLN A 191 0.74 17.73 46.74
N VAL A 192 0.19 16.91 45.83
CA VAL A 192 -1.26 16.64 45.75
C VAL A 192 -1.77 15.97 47.03
N MET A 193 -1.01 15.02 47.57
CA MET A 193 -1.36 14.35 48.84
C MET A 193 -1.31 15.31 50.04
N SER A 194 -0.39 16.27 50.04
CA SER A 194 -0.31 17.28 51.10
C SER A 194 -1.52 18.22 51.13
N GLU A 195 -2.13 18.46 49.96
CA GLU A 195 -3.36 19.22 49.78
C GLU A 195 -4.63 18.42 50.12
N GLY A 196 -4.48 17.14 50.49
CA GLY A 196 -5.61 16.24 50.79
C GLY A 196 -6.40 15.82 49.55
N LEU A 197 -5.81 15.96 48.36
CA LEU A 197 -6.40 15.57 47.08
C LEU A 197 -5.93 14.16 46.69
N PRO A 198 -6.71 13.41 45.89
CA PRO A 198 -6.25 12.13 45.37
C PRO A 198 -5.19 12.33 44.27
N PRO A 199 -4.27 11.37 44.04
CA PRO A 199 -3.18 11.51 43.07
C PRO A 199 -3.68 11.80 41.66
N MET A 200 -3.20 12.88 41.04
CA MET A 200 -3.65 13.39 39.73
C MET A 200 -2.47 13.70 38.81
N LEU A 201 -2.69 13.62 37.50
CA LEU A 201 -1.74 14.12 36.51
C LEU A 201 -1.58 15.64 36.63
N LYS A 202 -0.48 16.17 36.09
CA LYS A 202 -0.16 17.60 36.16
C LYS A 202 -1.23 18.49 35.54
N ALA A 203 -1.70 18.12 34.35
CA ALA A 203 -2.80 18.82 33.69
C ALA A 203 -4.11 18.74 34.50
N GLU A 204 -4.43 17.59 35.09
CA GLU A 204 -5.62 17.42 35.95
C GLU A 204 -5.56 18.31 37.19
N HIS A 205 -4.43 18.31 37.91
CA HIS A 205 -4.24 19.11 39.11
C HIS A 205 -4.32 20.62 38.82
N TYR A 206 -3.69 21.07 37.74
CA TYR A 206 -3.74 22.48 37.33
C TYR A 206 -5.15 22.92 36.96
N LEU A 207 -5.87 22.14 36.15
CA LEU A 207 -7.24 22.45 35.78
C LEU A 207 -8.18 22.40 36.99
N PHE A 208 -8.02 21.42 37.87
CA PHE A 208 -8.80 21.31 39.11
C PHE A 208 -8.69 22.58 39.96
N ASN A 209 -7.46 23.07 40.18
CA ASN A 209 -7.23 24.28 40.96
C ASN A 209 -7.76 25.53 40.25
N ALA A 210 -7.56 25.67 38.94
CA ALA A 210 -8.07 26.81 38.17
C ALA A 210 -9.60 26.90 38.19
N ILE A 211 -10.31 25.76 38.13
CA ILE A 211 -11.78 25.74 38.24
C ILE A 211 -12.22 26.06 39.67
N LYS A 212 -11.51 25.55 40.68
CA LYS A 212 -11.79 25.83 42.10
C LYS A 212 -11.67 27.33 42.43
N GLU A 213 -10.72 28.03 41.81
CA GLU A 213 -10.58 29.49 41.90
C GLU A 213 -11.79 30.26 41.33
N ARG A 214 -12.60 29.64 40.47
CA ARG A 214 -13.88 30.20 39.95
C ARG A 214 -15.07 29.92 40.87
N GLU A 215 -14.83 29.54 42.11
CA GLU A 215 -15.85 29.27 43.14
C GLU A 215 -16.83 28.13 42.78
N LEU A 216 -16.48 27.26 41.83
CA LEU A 216 -17.28 26.09 41.47
C LEU A 216 -16.99 24.91 42.40
N SER A 217 -18.05 24.20 42.81
CA SER A 217 -17.94 23.00 43.65
C SER A 217 -17.45 21.80 42.83
N VAL A 218 -16.13 21.69 42.70
CA VAL A 218 -15.47 20.62 41.95
C VAL A 218 -15.08 19.43 42.83
N VAL A 219 -15.18 18.23 42.26
CA VAL A 219 -14.73 16.97 42.87
C VAL A 219 -13.86 16.25 41.84
N SER A 220 -12.65 15.90 42.22
CA SER A 220 -11.74 15.09 41.40
C SER A 220 -11.99 13.60 41.63
N GLN A 221 -11.70 12.79 40.61
CA GLN A 221 -11.66 11.33 40.72
C GLN A 221 -12.95 10.71 41.30
N GLN A 222 -14.11 11.27 40.93
CA GLN A 222 -15.40 10.78 41.39
C GLN A 222 -15.73 9.43 40.74
N ILE A 223 -15.96 8.40 41.57
CA ILE A 223 -16.33 7.07 41.08
C ILE A 223 -17.84 6.99 40.81
N LEU A 224 -18.21 6.54 39.61
CA LEU A 224 -19.57 6.26 39.15
C LEU A 224 -19.62 4.84 38.56
N GLY A 225 -20.10 3.87 39.36
CA GLY A 225 -20.05 2.46 38.99
C GLY A 225 -18.61 1.96 38.94
N GLU A 226 -18.17 1.47 37.77
CA GLU A 226 -16.81 1.02 37.51
C GLU A 226 -15.91 2.11 36.86
N TYR A 227 -16.42 3.34 36.73
CA TYR A 227 -15.73 4.46 36.07
C TYR A 227 -15.33 5.52 37.08
N GLN A 228 -14.18 6.15 36.85
CA GLN A 228 -13.66 7.24 37.67
C GLN A 228 -13.57 8.50 36.82
N LEU A 229 -14.31 9.55 37.17
CA LEU A 229 -14.28 10.81 36.43
C LEU A 229 -13.05 11.62 36.85
N ASP A 230 -12.30 12.18 35.89
CA ASP A 230 -11.10 12.98 36.20
C ASP A 230 -11.48 14.19 37.07
N ILE A 231 -12.43 15.01 36.61
CA ILE A 231 -13.03 16.11 37.36
C ILE A 231 -14.54 16.13 37.15
N SER A 232 -15.30 16.48 38.17
CA SER A 232 -16.76 16.55 38.14
C SER A 232 -17.29 17.78 38.87
N ILE A 233 -18.39 18.33 38.37
CA ILE A 233 -19.12 19.46 38.95
C ILE A 233 -20.60 19.05 39.02
N SER A 234 -21.22 19.18 40.19
CA SER A 234 -22.62 18.81 40.38
C SER A 234 -23.26 19.63 41.51
N ASP A 235 -24.46 20.14 41.27
CA ASP A 235 -25.34 20.73 42.31
C ASP A 235 -26.56 19.83 42.61
N GLY A 236 -26.59 18.63 42.03
CA GLY A 236 -27.68 17.66 42.14
C GLY A 236 -28.64 17.67 40.94
N ALA A 237 -28.93 18.84 40.36
CA ALA A 237 -29.84 18.99 39.21
C ALA A 237 -29.07 19.13 37.88
N ASN A 238 -27.93 19.81 37.89
CA ASN A 238 -27.00 19.93 36.77
C ASN A 238 -25.74 19.13 37.11
N ARG A 239 -25.23 18.40 36.11
CA ARG A 239 -24.06 17.52 36.28
C ARG A 239 -23.15 17.67 35.08
N LEU A 240 -21.88 17.96 35.33
CA LEU A 240 -20.84 18.14 34.33
C LEU A 240 -19.63 17.30 34.70
N ALA A 241 -19.27 16.36 33.83
CA ALA A 241 -18.03 15.62 33.90
C ALA A 241 -17.01 16.29 32.97
N ILE A 242 -15.76 16.35 33.43
CA ILE A 242 -14.64 16.87 32.67
C ILE A 242 -13.65 15.73 32.50
N GLU A 243 -13.32 15.41 31.25
CA GLU A 243 -12.37 14.35 30.89
C GLU A 243 -11.13 14.93 30.25
N ILE A 244 -9.96 14.37 30.55
CA ILE A 244 -8.66 14.82 30.06
C ILE A 244 -8.01 13.73 29.20
N ASP A 245 -7.87 14.03 27.90
CA ASP A 245 -7.29 13.14 26.90
C ASP A 245 -5.77 13.34 26.81
N LYS A 246 -5.01 12.26 27.02
CA LYS A 246 -3.55 12.27 27.12
C LYS A 246 -2.82 12.44 25.79
N LEU A 247 -3.46 12.18 24.64
CA LEU A 247 -2.74 11.98 23.35
C LEU A 247 -3.03 13.01 22.26
N THR A 248 -4.05 13.85 22.41
CA THR A 248 -4.68 14.52 21.26
C THR A 248 -4.01 15.80 20.73
N SER A 249 -2.73 16.06 21.02
CA SER A 249 -2.21 17.43 20.86
C SER A 249 -0.85 17.64 20.21
N LEU A 250 -0.19 16.62 19.68
CA LEU A 250 1.04 16.89 18.92
C LEU A 250 1.03 16.46 17.46
N ASP A 251 0.06 15.64 17.03
CA ASP A 251 -0.14 15.31 15.61
C ASP A 251 -1.65 15.16 15.26
N LEU A 252 -2.59 15.62 16.11
CA LEU A 252 -4.02 15.26 16.00
C LEU A 252 -4.98 16.44 16.13
N ILE A 253 -4.79 17.51 15.35
CA ILE A 253 -5.88 18.47 15.10
C ILE A 253 -6.83 17.83 14.09
N GLY A 254 -7.71 16.94 14.56
CA GLY A 254 -8.76 16.32 13.75
C GLY A 254 -9.41 15.07 14.34
N ARG A 255 -8.72 14.32 15.21
CA ARG A 255 -9.31 13.12 15.81
C ARG A 255 -10.11 13.46 17.07
N SER A 256 -11.41 13.70 16.89
CA SER A 256 -12.41 13.46 17.94
C SER A 256 -13.34 12.35 17.50
N ASN A 257 -13.24 11.16 18.11
CA ASN A 257 -14.41 10.39 18.55
C ASN A 257 -14.07 9.00 19.11
N ASP A 258 -12.87 8.42 18.95
CA ASP A 258 -12.67 7.02 19.39
C ASP A 258 -12.35 6.81 20.87
N GLN A 259 -11.87 7.83 21.60
CA GLN A 259 -11.92 7.79 23.07
C GLN A 259 -13.34 8.04 23.60
N SER A 260 -14.31 8.42 22.76
CA SER A 260 -15.70 8.67 23.20
C SER A 260 -16.60 7.42 23.21
N LYS A 261 -16.05 6.22 22.97
CA LYS A 261 -16.86 4.99 22.98
C LYS A 261 -16.61 4.07 24.16
N LYS A 262 -15.44 4.11 24.79
CA LYS A 262 -15.17 3.22 25.93
C LYS A 262 -15.85 3.65 27.24
N ASN A 263 -16.38 4.88 27.35
CA ASN A 263 -16.85 5.39 28.66
C ASN A 263 -18.28 6.00 28.69
N PHE A 264 -18.99 6.08 27.56
CA PHE A 264 -20.25 6.87 27.50
C PHE A 264 -21.49 6.09 27.91
N VAL A 265 -21.36 4.77 28.10
CA VAL A 265 -22.46 3.86 28.45
C VAL A 265 -23.01 4.14 29.86
N LEU A 266 -22.21 4.70 30.78
CA LEU A 266 -22.57 4.83 32.19
C LEU A 266 -23.03 6.21 32.67
N LEU A 267 -22.91 7.26 31.87
CA LEU A 267 -23.25 8.63 32.26
C LEU A 267 -24.65 9.10 31.82
N SER A 268 -25.48 8.18 31.31
CA SER A 268 -26.80 8.45 30.70
C SER A 268 -27.87 9.05 31.64
N ASP A 269 -27.56 9.28 32.93
CA ASP A 269 -28.42 9.94 33.92
C ASP A 269 -28.35 11.48 33.88
N GLY A 270 -28.18 12.09 32.70
CA GLY A 270 -28.21 13.55 32.52
C GLY A 270 -26.88 14.28 32.75
N TRP A 271 -25.75 13.59 32.73
CA TRP A 271 -24.43 14.22 32.75
C TRP A 271 -24.07 14.85 31.39
N LYS A 272 -23.57 16.08 31.43
CA LYS A 272 -22.84 16.69 30.30
C LYS A 272 -21.38 16.29 30.42
N ILE A 273 -20.70 16.05 29.31
CA ILE A 273 -19.28 15.68 29.31
C ILE A 273 -18.51 16.72 28.49
N LEU A 274 -17.54 17.36 29.12
CA LEU A 274 -16.65 18.34 28.50
C LEU A 274 -15.24 17.79 28.49
N ARG A 275 -14.69 17.55 27.31
CA ARG A 275 -13.36 16.95 27.17
C ARG A 275 -12.32 17.98 26.75
N PHE A 276 -11.16 17.94 27.40
CA PHE A 276 -9.94 18.67 27.06
C PHE A 276 -8.82 17.70 26.72
N THR A 277 -7.81 18.18 26.00
CA THR A 277 -6.52 17.47 25.87
C THR A 277 -5.55 17.94 26.95
N ALA A 278 -4.59 17.10 27.34
CA ALA A 278 -3.56 17.49 28.30
C ALA A 278 -2.79 18.76 27.84
N ASN A 279 -2.54 18.91 26.54
CA ASN A 279 -1.84 20.09 26.02
C ASN A 279 -2.72 21.34 25.96
N GLU A 280 -4.00 21.22 25.62
CA GLU A 280 -4.92 22.37 25.68
C GLU A 280 -4.87 23.00 27.08
N ILE A 281 -4.80 22.17 28.11
CA ILE A 281 -4.68 22.60 29.50
C ILE A 281 -3.31 23.20 29.80
N LEU A 282 -2.23 22.56 29.35
CA LEU A 282 -0.86 23.02 29.62
C LEU A 282 -0.48 24.29 28.83
N GLU A 283 -1.08 24.53 27.66
CA GLU A 283 -0.88 25.73 26.84
C GLU A 283 -1.68 26.93 27.34
N ASP A 284 -2.98 26.76 27.64
CA ASP A 284 -3.86 27.84 28.08
C ASP A 284 -4.88 27.37 29.14
N LEU A 285 -4.38 27.22 30.36
CA LEU A 285 -5.14 26.83 31.54
C LEU A 285 -6.33 27.77 31.81
N SER A 286 -6.13 29.08 31.66
CA SER A 286 -7.16 30.08 31.95
C SER A 286 -8.33 29.95 30.99
N PHE A 287 -8.05 29.72 29.70
CA PHE A 287 -9.10 29.56 28.69
C PHE A 287 -9.89 28.26 28.89
N CYS A 288 -9.23 27.18 29.30
CA CYS A 288 -9.90 25.92 29.65
C CYS A 288 -10.85 26.10 30.85
N ALA A 289 -10.40 26.78 31.91
CA ALA A 289 -11.22 27.08 33.08
C ALA A 289 -12.45 27.96 32.73
N ASP A 290 -12.27 28.99 31.90
CA ASP A 290 -13.38 29.82 31.40
C ASP A 290 -14.42 28.99 30.62
N ALA A 291 -13.97 28.03 29.80
CA ALA A 291 -14.86 27.15 29.05
C ALA A 291 -15.70 26.25 29.96
N VAL A 292 -15.10 25.71 31.03
CA VAL A 292 -15.83 24.94 32.06
C VAL A 292 -16.89 25.80 32.73
N GLU A 293 -16.51 27.00 33.21
CA GLU A 293 -17.41 27.93 33.89
C GLU A 293 -18.61 28.30 33.00
N GLN A 294 -18.37 28.55 31.72
CA GLN A 294 -19.43 28.91 30.78
C GLN A 294 -20.37 27.74 30.48
N VAL A 295 -19.85 26.53 30.27
CA VAL A 295 -20.68 25.33 30.05
C VAL A 295 -21.53 25.05 31.28
N TRP A 296 -20.95 25.23 32.48
CA TRP A 296 -21.65 25.08 33.74
C TRP A 296 -22.81 26.08 33.89
N ASN A 297 -22.53 27.38 33.71
CA ASN A 297 -23.49 28.46 33.95
C ASN A 297 -24.53 28.66 32.82
N GLN A 298 -24.13 28.44 31.56
CA GLN A 298 -24.90 28.83 30.38
C GLN A 298 -25.26 27.65 29.45
N GLY A 299 -24.68 26.46 29.67
CA GLY A 299 -24.90 25.30 28.81
C GLY A 299 -24.34 25.43 27.39
N ARG A 300 -23.46 26.41 27.16
CA ARG A 300 -22.84 26.70 25.85
C ARG A 300 -21.33 26.87 26.02
N LYS A 301 -20.58 26.48 24.99
CA LYS A 301 -19.13 26.73 24.91
C LYS A 301 -18.81 28.01 24.13
N LYS A 302 -17.74 28.72 24.50
CA LYS A 302 -17.07 29.71 23.65
C LYS A 302 -16.33 29.00 22.50
N ALA A 303 -15.91 29.75 21.49
CA ALA A 303 -15.25 29.24 20.27
C ALA A 303 -14.16 28.15 20.49
N SER A 304 -14.01 27.28 19.48
CA SER A 304 -12.93 26.30 19.17
C SER A 304 -12.30 25.39 20.24
N VAL A 305 -12.43 25.61 21.55
CA VAL A 305 -11.74 24.80 22.59
C VAL A 305 -12.71 23.92 23.36
N GLY A 306 -12.28 22.69 23.65
CA GLY A 306 -13.07 21.71 24.39
C GLY A 306 -14.20 21.07 23.56
N ARG A 307 -14.42 19.78 23.79
CA ARG A 307 -15.44 18.98 23.09
C ARG A 307 -16.57 18.64 24.06
N LEU A 308 -17.73 19.30 23.87
CA LEU A 308 -18.95 19.03 24.64
C LEU A 308 -19.73 17.89 23.97
N LEU A 309 -19.96 16.81 24.71
CA LEU A 309 -20.64 15.61 24.23
C LEU A 309 -22.00 15.47 24.94
N PHE A 310 -23.03 15.17 24.15
CA PHE A 310 -24.39 14.89 24.62
C PHE A 310 -24.70 13.42 24.36
N GLY A 311 -25.19 12.69 25.36
CA GLY A 311 -25.59 11.30 25.20
C GLY A 311 -26.68 11.15 24.13
N LYS A 312 -26.36 10.54 22.99
CA LYS A 312 -27.36 9.94 22.10
C LYS A 312 -27.56 8.48 22.54
N ASN A 313 -28.83 8.03 22.57
CA ASN A 313 -29.15 6.61 22.68
C ASN A 313 -28.30 5.81 21.67
N GLN A 314 -27.71 4.70 22.13
CA GLN A 314 -26.93 3.80 21.28
C GLN A 314 -27.69 3.48 19.98
N PRO A 315 -27.12 3.70 18.79
CA PRO A 315 -27.33 2.74 17.73
C PRO A 315 -26.63 1.45 18.18
N GLY A 316 -27.36 0.33 18.22
CA GLY A 316 -26.77 -0.96 18.55
C GLY A 316 -25.57 -1.25 17.65
N LEU A 317 -24.62 -2.06 18.12
CA LEU A 317 -23.64 -2.66 17.21
C LEU A 317 -24.44 -3.26 16.05
N PRO A 318 -24.08 -2.97 14.79
CA PRO A 318 -24.62 -3.73 13.68
C PRO A 318 -24.43 -5.22 13.98
N ALA A 319 -25.34 -6.06 13.50
CA ALA A 319 -25.28 -7.50 13.75
C ALA A 319 -24.05 -8.10 13.04
N LEU A 320 -22.90 -8.00 13.70
CA LEU A 320 -21.66 -8.63 13.30
C LEU A 320 -21.82 -10.16 13.44
N PRO A 321 -21.13 -10.96 12.62
CA PRO A 321 -21.36 -12.40 12.58
C PRO A 321 -20.95 -12.99 13.93
N GLN A 322 -21.82 -13.78 14.54
CA GLN A 322 -21.68 -14.19 15.95
C GLN A 322 -20.48 -15.10 16.23
N ASP A 323 -19.85 -15.68 15.19
CA ASP A 323 -18.99 -16.86 15.36
C ASP A 323 -17.47 -16.60 15.17
N ASP A 324 -17.05 -15.41 14.72
CA ASP A 324 -15.62 -15.07 14.55
C ASP A 324 -15.20 -13.84 15.38
N GLU A 325 -14.63 -14.10 16.56
CA GLU A 325 -14.17 -13.04 17.48
C GLU A 325 -13.03 -12.18 16.89
N VAL A 326 -12.18 -12.74 16.03
CA VAL A 326 -11.05 -11.99 15.45
C VAL A 326 -11.56 -10.98 14.43
N GLN A 327 -12.51 -11.37 13.56
CA GLN A 327 -13.18 -10.42 12.67
C GLN A 327 -13.87 -9.30 13.45
N LYS A 328 -14.60 -9.63 14.53
CA LYS A 328 -15.25 -8.62 15.38
C LYS A 328 -14.23 -7.64 15.97
N LEU A 329 -13.13 -8.14 16.52
CA LEU A 329 -12.06 -7.31 17.10
C LEU A 329 -11.43 -6.39 16.04
N ALA A 330 -11.18 -6.92 14.84
CA ALA A 330 -10.61 -6.14 13.74
C ALA A 330 -11.58 -5.05 13.26
N ILE A 331 -12.84 -5.40 13.00
CA ILE A 331 -13.90 -4.47 12.55
C ILE A 331 -14.17 -3.38 13.59
N THR A 332 -14.18 -3.72 14.88
CA THR A 332 -14.51 -2.78 15.96
C THR A 332 -13.30 -2.03 16.50
N ASN A 333 -12.11 -2.28 15.94
CA ASN A 333 -10.87 -1.65 16.41
C ASN A 333 -11.00 -0.12 16.46
N GLY A 334 -10.46 0.51 17.50
CA GLY A 334 -10.53 1.97 17.65
C GLY A 334 -9.62 2.73 16.67
N ALA A 335 -9.06 3.83 17.16
CA ALA A 335 -8.14 4.66 16.39
C ALA A 335 -6.78 3.95 16.19
N GLY A 336 -6.05 4.41 15.18
CA GLY A 336 -4.74 3.88 14.80
C GLY A 336 -4.83 2.90 13.64
N PRO A 337 -3.66 2.52 13.08
CA PRO A 337 -3.62 1.66 11.92
C PRO A 337 -4.02 0.22 12.27
N VAL A 338 -4.63 -0.46 11.32
CA VAL A 338 -5.09 -1.85 11.45
C VAL A 338 -4.62 -2.61 10.23
N ALA A 339 -4.08 -3.79 10.46
CA ALA A 339 -3.67 -4.69 9.41
C ALA A 339 -4.37 -6.04 9.57
N ILE A 340 -5.16 -6.41 8.58
CA ILE A 340 -5.83 -7.71 8.56
C ILE A 340 -5.15 -8.56 7.50
N THR A 341 -4.65 -9.70 7.95
CA THR A 341 -4.11 -10.74 7.08
C THR A 341 -5.02 -11.94 7.17
N GLY A 342 -5.22 -12.66 6.07
CA GLY A 342 -6.03 -13.87 6.11
C GLY A 342 -6.04 -14.57 4.78
N CYS A 343 -6.10 -15.90 4.79
CA CYS A 343 -6.14 -16.68 3.56
C CYS A 343 -7.39 -16.35 2.71
N ALA A 344 -7.46 -16.87 1.49
CA ALA A 344 -8.63 -16.74 0.64
C ALA A 344 -9.90 -17.26 1.36
N GLY A 345 -11.01 -16.54 1.24
CA GLY A 345 -12.30 -16.95 1.82
C GLY A 345 -12.48 -16.72 3.32
N THR A 346 -11.58 -15.97 3.96
CA THR A 346 -11.61 -15.68 5.41
C THR A 346 -12.44 -14.46 5.80
N GLY A 347 -13.06 -13.76 4.84
CA GLY A 347 -13.89 -12.57 5.12
C GLY A 347 -13.12 -11.24 5.15
N LYS A 348 -12.02 -11.12 4.40
CA LYS A 348 -11.24 -9.88 4.22
C LYS A 348 -12.08 -8.67 3.78
N THR A 349 -12.67 -8.73 2.59
CA THR A 349 -13.55 -7.67 2.07
C THR A 349 -14.81 -7.48 2.93
N TYR A 350 -15.29 -8.57 3.55
CA TYR A 350 -16.38 -8.52 4.54
C TYR A 350 -16.02 -7.62 5.73
N CYS A 351 -14.79 -7.73 6.26
CA CYS A 351 -14.30 -6.83 7.31
C CYS A 351 -14.28 -5.37 6.86
N ILE A 352 -13.96 -5.06 5.59
CA ILE A 352 -14.00 -3.68 5.07
C ILE A 352 -15.44 -3.16 5.04
N ALA A 353 -16.38 -3.92 4.47
CA ALA A 353 -17.78 -3.50 4.37
C ALA A 353 -18.40 -3.26 5.77
N HIS A 354 -18.19 -4.20 6.70
CA HIS A 354 -18.67 -4.06 8.07
C HIS A 354 -17.87 -3.04 8.91
N ARG A 355 -16.61 -2.76 8.56
CA ARG A 355 -15.87 -1.62 9.13
C ARG A 355 -16.53 -0.31 8.75
N ILE A 356 -16.92 -0.13 7.48
CA ILE A 356 -17.65 1.05 7.02
C ILE A 356 -18.98 1.16 7.75
N GLU A 357 -19.78 0.09 7.79
CA GLU A 357 -21.05 0.05 8.54
C GLU A 357 -20.86 0.42 10.01
N TYR A 358 -19.86 -0.16 10.68
CA TYR A 358 -19.52 0.16 12.05
C TYR A 358 -19.17 1.65 12.21
N LEU A 359 -18.28 2.20 11.39
CA LEU A 359 -17.91 3.62 11.46
C LEU A 359 -19.13 4.55 11.28
N LEU A 360 -20.03 4.23 10.36
CA LEU A 360 -21.27 4.96 10.12
C LEU A 360 -22.22 4.89 11.33
N ALA A 361 -22.41 3.69 11.90
CA ALA A 361 -23.20 3.50 13.12
C ALA A 361 -22.62 4.31 14.29
N GLN A 362 -21.30 4.47 14.34
CA GLN A 362 -20.59 5.27 15.31
C GLN A 362 -20.65 6.79 15.06
N GLY A 363 -21.36 7.23 14.03
CA GLY A 363 -21.61 8.64 13.72
C GLY A 363 -20.52 9.31 12.88
N VAL A 364 -19.62 8.54 12.25
CA VAL A 364 -18.67 9.08 11.26
C VAL A 364 -19.44 9.53 10.02
N SER A 365 -19.14 10.71 9.49
CA SER A 365 -19.77 11.18 8.25
C SER A 365 -19.28 10.32 7.07
N PRO A 366 -20.16 9.86 6.17
CA PRO A 366 -19.76 9.05 5.01
C PRO A 366 -18.65 9.68 4.17
N GLU A 367 -18.68 10.99 3.97
CA GLU A 367 -17.69 11.74 3.18
C GLU A 367 -16.29 11.72 3.81
N ARG A 368 -16.19 11.37 5.09
CA ARG A 368 -14.92 11.28 5.84
C ARG A 368 -14.29 9.88 5.79
N ILE A 369 -14.90 8.95 5.06
CA ILE A 369 -14.40 7.58 4.86
C ILE A 369 -13.94 7.45 3.40
N LEU A 370 -12.68 7.06 3.21
CA LEU A 370 -12.08 6.71 1.93
C LEU A 370 -11.80 5.21 1.90
N ALA A 371 -12.28 4.51 0.88
CA ALA A 371 -11.98 3.10 0.64
C ALA A 371 -11.36 2.94 -0.75
N PHE A 372 -10.10 2.48 -0.78
CA PHE A 372 -9.40 2.12 -1.99
C PHE A 372 -9.73 0.69 -2.41
N THR A 373 -10.13 0.54 -3.67
CA THR A 373 -10.29 -0.76 -4.32
C THR A 373 -9.33 -0.89 -5.50
N HIS A 374 -9.05 -2.12 -5.92
CA HIS A 374 -8.12 -2.38 -7.03
C HIS A 374 -8.74 -2.12 -8.42
N SER A 375 -10.07 -2.22 -8.56
CA SER A 375 -10.75 -2.13 -9.86
C SER A 375 -12.15 -1.51 -9.72
N GLU A 376 -12.73 -1.10 -10.85
CA GLU A 376 -14.14 -0.68 -10.93
C GLU A 376 -15.12 -1.81 -10.56
N ASP A 377 -14.81 -3.07 -10.93
CA ASP A 377 -15.61 -4.23 -10.53
C ASP A 377 -15.65 -4.39 -9.01
N THR A 378 -14.48 -4.34 -8.35
CA THR A 378 -14.39 -4.49 -6.88
C THR A 378 -14.97 -3.28 -6.14
N LYS A 379 -14.93 -2.09 -6.75
CA LYS A 379 -15.63 -0.89 -6.27
C LYS A 379 -17.14 -1.11 -6.28
N ALA A 380 -17.70 -1.53 -7.41
CA ALA A 380 -19.14 -1.79 -7.54
C ALA A 380 -19.62 -2.89 -6.57
N ASP A 381 -18.81 -3.93 -6.37
CA ASP A 381 -19.12 -4.99 -5.40
C ASP A 381 -19.07 -4.48 -3.94
N LEU A 382 -18.08 -3.67 -3.58
CA LEU A 382 -18.01 -3.08 -2.23
C LEU A 382 -19.16 -2.09 -2.00
N GLU A 383 -19.50 -1.25 -2.98
CA GLU A 383 -20.67 -0.38 -2.94
C GLU A 383 -21.97 -1.17 -2.74
N ARG A 384 -22.13 -2.29 -3.46
CA ARG A 384 -23.29 -3.19 -3.30
C ARG A 384 -23.34 -3.81 -1.92
N GLN A 385 -22.21 -4.31 -1.39
CA GLN A 385 -22.14 -4.90 -0.06
C GLN A 385 -22.49 -3.87 1.03
N VAL A 386 -21.89 -2.68 0.99
CA VAL A 386 -22.20 -1.60 1.94
C VAL A 386 -23.65 -1.13 1.78
N GLY A 387 -24.18 -1.11 0.56
CA GLY A 387 -25.58 -0.76 0.28
C GLY A 387 -26.60 -1.77 0.86
N ILE A 388 -26.22 -3.04 1.00
CA ILE A 388 -27.04 -4.05 1.69
C ILE A 388 -27.05 -3.81 3.20
N LEU A 389 -25.92 -3.42 3.78
CA LEU A 389 -25.77 -3.15 5.21
C LEU A 389 -26.38 -1.81 5.64
N THR A 390 -26.45 -0.85 4.71
CA THR A 390 -26.87 0.54 4.98
C THR A 390 -28.02 0.95 4.04
N ASP A 391 -27.85 2.05 3.29
CA ASP A 391 -28.81 2.55 2.33
C ASP A 391 -28.09 3.20 1.12
N LYS A 392 -28.79 3.31 0.00
CA LYS A 392 -28.23 3.81 -1.26
C LYS A 392 -27.76 5.27 -1.19
N GLN A 393 -28.40 6.13 -0.37
CA GLN A 393 -28.01 7.53 -0.25
C GLN A 393 -26.70 7.67 0.54
N THR A 394 -26.51 6.82 1.55
CA THR A 394 -25.25 6.74 2.30
C THR A 394 -24.10 6.29 1.41
N VAL A 395 -24.29 5.25 0.60
CA VAL A 395 -23.25 4.76 -0.34
C VAL A 395 -22.80 5.85 -1.31
N GLN A 396 -23.72 6.65 -1.86
CA GLN A 396 -23.39 7.75 -2.78
C GLN A 396 -22.54 8.86 -2.16
N ARG A 397 -22.49 8.95 -0.83
CA ARG A 397 -21.71 9.95 -0.08
C ARG A 397 -20.35 9.41 0.37
N LEU A 398 -20.13 8.09 0.32
CA LEU A 398 -18.84 7.48 0.63
C LEU A 398 -17.84 7.74 -0.49
N ASN A 399 -16.56 7.83 -0.14
CA ASN A 399 -15.49 7.85 -1.15
C ASN A 399 -14.97 6.43 -1.37
N ILE A 400 -15.67 5.64 -2.19
CA ILE A 400 -15.20 4.33 -2.65
C ILE A 400 -14.65 4.54 -4.05
N SER A 401 -13.35 4.27 -4.26
CA SER A 401 -12.69 4.62 -5.52
C SER A 401 -11.47 3.76 -5.77
N ASP A 402 -11.10 3.62 -7.04
CA ASP A 402 -9.76 3.13 -7.37
C ASP A 402 -8.70 4.22 -7.14
N TRP A 403 -7.43 3.80 -7.18
CA TRP A 403 -6.27 4.68 -6.98
C TRP A 403 -6.14 5.79 -8.04
N LYS A 404 -6.47 5.46 -9.30
CA LYS A 404 -6.27 6.36 -10.45
C LYS A 404 -7.25 7.52 -10.39
N ASP A 405 -8.50 7.23 -10.04
CA ASP A 405 -9.58 8.21 -9.94
C ASP A 405 -9.32 9.25 -8.85
N ILE A 406 -8.91 8.83 -7.66
CA ILE A 406 -8.55 9.76 -6.57
C ILE A 406 -7.32 10.58 -6.96
N GLY A 407 -6.28 9.92 -7.47
CA GLY A 407 -5.05 10.58 -7.86
C GLY A 407 -5.25 11.63 -8.97
N PHE A 408 -6.02 11.28 -10.00
CA PHE A 408 -6.38 12.20 -11.07
C PHE A 408 -7.23 13.36 -10.57
N ARG A 409 -8.19 13.11 -9.66
CA ARG A 409 -9.02 14.17 -9.05
C ARG A 409 -8.15 15.20 -8.32
N ILE A 410 -7.25 14.74 -7.45
CA ILE A 410 -6.32 15.60 -6.69
C ILE A 410 -5.43 16.41 -7.64
N LEU A 411 -4.82 15.76 -8.63
CA LEU A 411 -3.94 16.42 -9.61
C LEU A 411 -4.68 17.42 -10.48
N LYS A 412 -5.93 17.13 -10.86
CA LYS A 412 -6.75 18.02 -11.69
C LYS A 412 -7.16 19.28 -10.94
N GLU A 413 -7.51 19.16 -9.66
CA GLU A 413 -7.80 20.28 -8.76
C GLU A 413 -6.54 21.12 -8.48
N ASN A 414 -5.36 20.49 -8.47
CA ASN A 414 -4.07 21.10 -8.15
C ASN A 414 -3.09 21.20 -9.34
N ALA A 415 -3.59 21.34 -10.56
CA ALA A 415 -2.77 21.25 -11.77
C ALA A 415 -1.55 22.20 -11.74
N ALA A 416 -1.71 23.42 -11.22
CA ALA A 416 -0.62 24.38 -11.10
C ALA A 416 0.51 23.90 -10.17
N GLY A 417 0.17 23.19 -9.08
CA GLY A 417 1.13 22.67 -8.10
C GLY A 417 2.04 21.57 -8.66
N VAL A 418 1.64 20.90 -9.73
CA VAL A 418 2.44 19.90 -10.45
C VAL A 418 3.02 20.43 -11.77
N ASN A 419 3.16 21.76 -11.89
CA ASN A 419 3.64 22.42 -13.10
C ASN A 419 2.83 22.05 -14.36
N ARG A 420 1.51 21.91 -14.21
CA ARG A 420 0.55 21.69 -15.31
C ARG A 420 -0.43 22.86 -15.39
N LYS A 421 -1.15 22.96 -16.51
CA LYS A 421 -2.17 23.99 -16.76
C LYS A 421 -3.57 23.39 -16.56
N PRO A 422 -4.51 24.08 -15.89
CA PRO A 422 -5.90 23.67 -15.92
C PRO A 422 -6.53 23.95 -17.31
N PRO A 423 -7.40 23.06 -17.84
CA PRO A 423 -7.78 21.76 -17.30
C PRO A 423 -6.74 20.65 -17.62
N LEU A 424 -6.37 19.88 -16.61
CA LEU A 424 -5.55 18.67 -16.78
C LEU A 424 -6.38 17.56 -17.45
N LYS A 425 -5.75 16.76 -18.32
CA LYS A 425 -6.40 15.68 -19.07
C LYS A 425 -5.63 14.36 -18.94
N LEU A 426 -6.37 13.25 -18.91
CA LEU A 426 -5.78 11.91 -19.02
C LEU A 426 -5.43 11.63 -20.50
N GLU A 427 -4.30 10.98 -20.75
CA GLU A 427 -3.94 10.49 -22.09
C GLU A 427 -4.68 9.17 -22.40
N PRO A 428 -5.58 9.13 -23.40
CA PRO A 428 -6.31 7.92 -23.74
C PRO A 428 -5.44 6.80 -24.32
N ASN A 429 -4.28 7.12 -24.92
CA ASN A 429 -3.38 6.11 -25.48
C ASN A 429 -1.90 6.42 -25.17
N PRO A 430 -1.43 6.16 -23.94
CA PRO A 430 -0.06 6.43 -23.52
C PRO A 430 0.97 5.61 -24.33
N GLN A 431 0.59 4.40 -24.77
CA GLN A 431 1.44 3.54 -25.58
C GLN A 431 1.87 4.21 -26.90
N ARG A 432 0.95 4.84 -27.63
CA ARG A 432 1.29 5.59 -28.86
C ARG A 432 2.14 6.83 -28.60
N VAL A 433 2.10 7.40 -27.39
CA VAL A 433 3.02 8.49 -27.01
C VAL A 433 4.42 7.93 -26.78
N PHE A 434 4.49 6.81 -26.07
CA PHE A 434 5.73 6.09 -25.79
C PHE A 434 6.44 5.64 -27.06
N GLU A 435 5.74 4.97 -27.99
CA GLU A 435 6.25 4.53 -29.31
C GLU A 435 6.96 5.67 -30.05
N ARG A 436 6.31 6.83 -30.12
CA ARG A 436 6.86 8.02 -30.80
C ARG A 436 8.09 8.57 -30.09
N VAL A 437 8.09 8.57 -28.76
CA VAL A 437 9.22 9.01 -27.95
C VAL A 437 10.40 8.05 -28.13
N LEU A 438 10.17 6.75 -28.05
CA LEU A 438 11.19 5.74 -28.22
C LEU A 438 11.83 5.84 -29.61
N LYS A 439 11.02 5.94 -30.67
CA LYS A 439 11.51 6.15 -32.04
C LYS A 439 12.37 7.40 -32.17
N LYS A 440 11.93 8.50 -31.55
CA LYS A 440 12.68 9.76 -31.55
C LYS A 440 14.03 9.60 -30.86
N VAL A 441 14.06 8.99 -29.68
CA VAL A 441 15.30 8.77 -28.91
C VAL A 441 16.24 7.80 -29.63
N LYS A 442 15.72 6.70 -30.22
CA LYS A 442 16.52 5.76 -31.01
C LYS A 442 17.24 6.45 -32.17
N ASN A 443 16.58 7.39 -32.87
CA ASN A 443 17.19 8.15 -33.96
C ASN A 443 18.37 9.07 -33.53
N GLU A 444 18.59 9.26 -32.23
CA GLU A 444 19.72 10.04 -31.70
C GLU A 444 20.98 9.19 -31.45
N TYR A 445 20.88 7.87 -31.60
CA TYR A 445 21.98 6.91 -31.47
C TYR A 445 22.31 6.34 -32.86
N ASP A 446 23.56 5.98 -33.08
CA ASP A 446 23.96 5.25 -34.29
C ASP A 446 23.65 3.75 -34.18
N ASP A 447 23.67 3.03 -35.31
CA ASP A 447 23.30 1.61 -35.37
C ASP A 447 24.20 0.74 -34.47
N VAL A 448 25.47 1.12 -34.29
CA VAL A 448 26.44 0.40 -33.44
C VAL A 448 26.13 0.61 -31.96
N GLN A 449 25.81 1.84 -31.55
CA GLN A 449 25.34 2.14 -30.19
C GLN A 449 24.02 1.44 -29.90
N LEU A 450 23.10 1.41 -30.87
CA LEU A 450 21.83 0.69 -30.72
C LEU A 450 22.04 -0.83 -30.62
N GLU A 451 23.00 -1.42 -31.35
CA GLU A 451 23.41 -2.82 -31.19
C GLU A 451 24.10 -3.08 -29.83
N LEU A 452 24.89 -2.14 -29.32
CA LEU A 452 25.49 -2.23 -27.98
C LEU A 452 24.43 -2.10 -26.86
N ILE A 453 23.41 -1.27 -27.09
CA ILE A 453 22.25 -1.09 -26.20
C ILE A 453 21.25 -2.26 -26.35
N GLN A 454 21.25 -3.01 -27.47
CA GLN A 454 20.33 -4.13 -27.72
C GLN A 454 20.94 -5.31 -28.50
N GLN A 455 20.87 -6.50 -27.90
CA GLN A 455 20.47 -7.70 -28.65
C GLN A 455 19.03 -8.17 -28.36
N ASP A 456 18.42 -7.92 -27.19
CA ASP A 456 17.16 -8.63 -26.84
C ASP A 456 16.00 -7.83 -26.21
N ILE A 457 16.10 -6.51 -25.97
CA ILE A 457 15.04 -5.80 -25.22
C ILE A 457 13.94 -5.23 -26.14
N SER A 458 12.73 -5.79 -26.04
CA SER A 458 11.55 -5.33 -26.77
C SER A 458 11.03 -3.96 -26.30
N GLU A 459 10.29 -3.26 -27.15
CA GLU A 459 9.60 -2.01 -26.78
C GLU A 459 8.67 -2.19 -25.57
N SER A 460 7.92 -3.29 -25.56
CA SER A 460 7.03 -3.68 -24.46
C SER A 460 7.78 -3.79 -23.14
N SER A 461 9.00 -4.36 -23.16
CA SER A 461 9.84 -4.49 -21.96
C SER A 461 10.28 -3.13 -21.43
N LEU A 462 10.67 -2.21 -22.30
CA LEU A 462 11.08 -0.86 -21.88
C LEU A 462 9.91 -0.03 -21.33
N ARG A 463 8.72 -0.18 -21.94
CA ARG A 463 7.49 0.45 -21.43
C ARG A 463 7.12 -0.09 -20.04
N ALA A 464 7.15 -1.42 -19.88
CA ALA A 464 6.91 -2.07 -18.60
C ALA A 464 7.91 -1.61 -17.53
N LEU A 465 9.20 -1.48 -17.89
CA LEU A 465 10.23 -0.95 -17.00
C LEU A 465 9.93 0.48 -16.53
N ILE A 466 9.48 1.36 -17.43
CA ILE A 466 9.13 2.75 -17.06
C ILE A 466 7.86 2.81 -16.20
N SER A 467 6.89 1.94 -16.46
CA SER A 467 5.71 1.78 -15.59
C SER A 467 6.13 1.30 -14.19
N LEU A 468 7.03 0.32 -14.10
CA LEU A 468 7.63 -0.16 -12.85
C LEU A 468 8.38 0.95 -12.10
N TYR A 469 9.13 1.80 -12.82
CA TYR A 469 9.78 2.95 -12.21
C TYR A 469 8.76 3.90 -11.58
N LYS A 470 7.68 4.24 -12.29
CA LYS A 470 6.62 5.09 -11.73
C LYS A 470 5.92 4.44 -10.53
N ALA A 471 5.53 3.17 -10.66
CA ALA A 471 4.89 2.39 -9.60
C ALA A 471 5.73 2.38 -8.30
N ASN A 472 7.05 2.33 -8.43
CA ASN A 472 7.98 2.31 -7.31
C ASN A 472 8.65 3.66 -6.99
N LEU A 473 8.11 4.77 -7.49
CA LEU A 473 8.62 6.13 -7.26
C LEU A 473 10.10 6.33 -7.65
N VAL A 474 10.59 5.52 -8.60
CA VAL A 474 11.91 5.68 -9.20
C VAL A 474 11.85 6.83 -10.19
N THR A 475 12.52 7.93 -9.84
CA THR A 475 12.55 9.14 -10.67
C THR A 475 13.59 9.02 -11.78
N VAL A 476 13.41 9.81 -12.85
CA VAL A 476 14.41 9.96 -13.92
C VAL A 476 15.79 10.28 -13.35
N LYS A 477 15.86 11.19 -12.38
CA LYS A 477 17.11 11.61 -11.73
C LYS A 477 17.79 10.43 -11.05
N HIS A 478 17.02 9.61 -10.32
CA HIS A 478 17.56 8.43 -9.64
C HIS A 478 18.22 7.45 -10.62
N VAL A 479 17.54 7.14 -11.74
CA VAL A 479 18.10 6.24 -12.78
C VAL A 479 19.36 6.84 -13.42
N GLN A 480 19.43 8.16 -13.61
CA GLN A 480 20.62 8.83 -14.15
C GLN A 480 21.82 8.80 -13.20
N GLU A 481 21.58 8.89 -11.89
CA GLU A 481 22.64 8.94 -10.87
C GLU A 481 23.15 7.55 -10.46
N HIS A 482 22.27 6.55 -10.43
CA HIS A 482 22.58 5.22 -9.91
C HIS A 482 22.66 4.14 -11.01
N GLY A 483 22.20 4.43 -12.23
CA GLY A 483 22.30 3.52 -13.36
C GLY A 483 23.75 3.22 -13.71
N GLN A 484 24.09 1.94 -13.82
CA GLN A 484 25.47 1.49 -14.04
C GLN A 484 25.74 1.12 -15.50
N THR A 485 24.69 0.84 -16.27
CA THR A 485 24.80 0.33 -17.64
C THR A 485 24.44 1.40 -18.69
N GLU A 486 24.92 1.22 -19.93
CA GLU A 486 24.47 2.05 -21.06
C GLU A 486 22.96 1.93 -21.30
N PHE A 487 22.38 0.77 -20.99
CA PHE A 487 20.94 0.55 -21.02
C PHE A 487 20.21 1.43 -20.01
N ASP A 488 20.71 1.56 -18.78
CA ASP A 488 20.07 2.42 -17.75
C ASP A 488 20.05 3.87 -18.19
N GLN A 489 21.16 4.34 -18.79
CA GLN A 489 21.23 5.70 -19.34
C GLN A 489 20.25 5.90 -20.50
N PHE A 490 20.14 4.91 -21.38
CA PHE A 490 19.16 4.91 -22.47
C PHE A 490 17.72 4.94 -21.93
N ALA A 491 17.39 4.06 -20.99
CA ALA A 491 16.09 3.99 -20.34
C ALA A 491 15.73 5.30 -19.62
N ALA A 492 16.69 5.90 -18.90
CA ALA A 492 16.50 7.20 -18.26
C ALA A 492 16.21 8.32 -19.28
N LYS A 493 16.91 8.32 -20.43
CA LYS A 493 16.67 9.29 -21.50
C LYS A 493 15.31 9.12 -22.15
N VAL A 494 14.87 7.88 -22.40
CA VAL A 494 13.53 7.57 -22.91
C VAL A 494 12.47 8.02 -21.90
N TYR A 495 12.63 7.67 -20.62
CA TYR A 495 11.73 8.05 -19.55
C TYR A 495 11.61 9.58 -19.43
N LYS A 496 12.73 10.30 -19.39
CA LYS A 496 12.75 11.77 -19.36
C LYS A 496 11.99 12.38 -20.53
N THR A 497 12.27 11.90 -21.74
CA THR A 497 11.65 12.43 -22.97
C THR A 497 10.15 12.16 -23.00
N TYR A 498 9.73 11.02 -22.44
CA TYR A 498 8.32 10.63 -22.32
C TYR A 498 7.59 11.54 -21.35
N ASP A 499 8.12 11.74 -20.14
CA ASP A 499 7.54 12.63 -19.15
C ASP A 499 7.51 14.10 -19.64
N ASP A 500 8.57 14.57 -20.31
CA ASP A 500 8.60 15.89 -20.95
C ASP A 500 7.53 16.05 -22.04
N GLN A 501 7.23 14.98 -22.78
CA GLN A 501 6.18 15.00 -23.79
C GLN A 501 4.77 15.05 -23.16
N MET A 502 4.55 14.34 -22.06
CA MET A 502 3.31 14.41 -21.27
C MET A 502 3.13 15.80 -20.67
N LYS A 503 4.18 16.37 -20.08
CA LYS A 503 4.26 17.77 -19.63
C LYS A 503 3.85 18.76 -20.72
N LYS A 504 4.50 18.70 -21.88
CA LYS A 504 4.24 19.61 -23.01
C LYS A 504 2.81 19.51 -23.55
N SER A 505 2.24 18.30 -23.56
CA SER A 505 0.86 18.08 -24.00
C SER A 505 -0.18 18.39 -22.94
N ASN A 506 0.24 18.76 -21.73
CA ASN A 506 -0.60 19.01 -20.57
C ASN A 506 -1.50 17.81 -20.23
N LYS A 507 -0.90 16.62 -20.26
CA LYS A 507 -1.54 15.34 -19.98
C LYS A 507 -0.78 14.56 -18.91
N VAL A 508 -1.47 13.57 -18.36
CA VAL A 508 -0.95 12.55 -17.45
C VAL A 508 -1.40 11.19 -17.96
N ASP A 509 -0.60 10.15 -17.72
CA ASP A 509 -1.01 8.76 -17.93
C ASP A 509 -1.57 8.14 -16.63
N PRO A 510 -2.10 6.90 -16.68
CA PRO A 510 -2.63 6.24 -15.48
C PRO A 510 -1.60 6.06 -14.35
N ASP A 511 -0.32 5.84 -14.69
CA ASP A 511 0.74 5.64 -13.69
C ASP A 511 1.12 6.98 -13.02
N ASP A 512 1.09 8.08 -13.77
CA ASP A 512 1.26 9.44 -13.25
C ASP A 512 0.15 9.78 -12.26
N CYS A 513 -1.09 9.34 -12.50
CA CYS A 513 -2.20 9.63 -11.60
C CYS A 513 -1.91 9.17 -10.17
N ILE A 514 -1.14 8.10 -10.00
CA ILE A 514 -0.74 7.58 -8.70
C ILE A 514 0.62 8.15 -8.28
N SER A 515 1.67 7.95 -9.09
CA SER A 515 3.04 8.28 -8.73
C SER A 515 3.28 9.78 -8.59
N LEU A 516 2.80 10.59 -9.54
CA LEU A 516 2.90 12.05 -9.46
C LEU A 516 2.02 12.61 -8.35
N CYS A 517 0.85 12.01 -8.07
CA CYS A 517 0.01 12.42 -6.95
C CYS A 517 0.68 12.14 -5.60
N ALA A 518 1.27 10.95 -5.43
CA ALA A 518 1.99 10.59 -4.21
C ALA A 518 3.17 11.55 -3.97
N HIS A 519 3.98 11.82 -5.00
CA HIS A 519 5.05 12.82 -4.93
C HIS A 519 4.53 14.23 -4.62
N PHE A 520 3.46 14.68 -5.29
CA PHE A 520 2.87 15.99 -5.07
C PHE A 520 2.39 16.17 -3.63
N LEU A 521 1.69 15.18 -3.08
CA LEU A 521 1.22 15.21 -1.69
C LEU A 521 2.38 15.18 -0.70
N ALA A 522 3.47 14.48 -1.00
CA ALA A 522 4.66 14.44 -0.15
C ALA A 522 5.40 15.79 -0.11
N GLU A 523 5.48 16.51 -1.24
CA GLU A 523 6.20 17.78 -1.35
C GLU A 523 5.33 19.01 -0.98
N ASN A 524 4.01 18.91 -1.10
CA ASN A 524 3.08 20.01 -0.86
C ASN A 524 2.24 19.81 0.41
N GLN A 525 2.73 20.38 1.51
CA GLN A 525 2.09 20.25 2.83
C GLN A 525 0.70 20.91 2.91
N GLU A 526 0.45 21.97 2.14
CA GLU A 526 -0.87 22.63 2.10
C GLU A 526 -1.91 21.71 1.45
N ALA A 527 -1.59 21.15 0.28
CA ALA A 527 -2.45 20.19 -0.39
C ALA A 527 -2.64 18.93 0.47
N LEU A 528 -1.57 18.41 1.08
CA LEU A 528 -1.65 17.27 1.99
C LEU A 528 -2.63 17.54 3.14
N SER A 529 -2.51 18.68 3.81
CA SER A 529 -3.41 19.10 4.90
C SER A 529 -4.86 19.21 4.42
N GLU A 530 -5.08 19.76 3.23
CA GLU A 530 -6.41 19.86 2.64
C GLU A 530 -7.07 18.49 2.45
N TYR A 531 -6.37 17.53 1.81
CA TYR A 531 -6.96 16.23 1.49
C TYR A 531 -6.99 15.27 2.69
N SER A 532 -5.97 15.26 3.54
CA SER A 532 -5.98 14.46 4.77
C SER A 532 -7.08 14.90 5.74
N SER A 533 -7.40 16.20 5.82
CA SER A 533 -8.51 16.68 6.65
C SER A 533 -9.89 16.24 6.15
N LYS A 534 -10.01 15.85 4.87
CA LYS A 534 -11.24 15.31 4.27
C LYS A 534 -11.50 13.87 4.72
N PHE A 535 -10.46 13.08 5.03
CA PHE A 535 -10.58 11.65 5.32
C PHE A 535 -10.11 11.34 6.75
N ASP A 536 -11.05 10.92 7.61
CA ASP A 536 -10.71 10.45 8.96
C ASP A 536 -10.29 8.99 8.98
N TYR A 537 -10.75 8.20 8.01
CA TYR A 537 -10.52 6.77 7.90
C TYR A 537 -10.19 6.43 6.45
N VAL A 538 -9.06 5.77 6.25
CA VAL A 538 -8.62 5.28 4.93
C VAL A 538 -8.58 3.76 5.01
N LEU A 539 -9.37 3.09 4.17
CA LEU A 539 -9.45 1.65 4.08
C LEU A 539 -8.83 1.21 2.76
N VAL A 540 -8.05 0.14 2.77
CA VAL A 540 -7.41 -0.39 1.56
C VAL A 540 -7.63 -1.90 1.49
N ASP A 541 -8.32 -2.34 0.44
CA ASP A 541 -8.43 -3.77 0.11
C ASP A 541 -7.24 -4.22 -0.75
N GLU A 542 -6.94 -5.52 -0.75
CA GLU A 542 -5.87 -6.16 -1.55
C GLU A 542 -4.49 -5.48 -1.37
N PHE A 543 -4.14 -5.12 -0.13
CA PHE A 543 -2.94 -4.33 0.17
C PHE A 543 -1.61 -4.99 -0.24
N GLN A 544 -1.57 -6.32 -0.36
CA GLN A 544 -0.39 -7.04 -0.87
C GLN A 544 -0.02 -6.66 -2.31
N GLU A 545 -0.99 -6.12 -3.07
CA GLU A 545 -0.79 -5.67 -4.46
C GLU A 545 -0.41 -4.19 -4.56
N CYS A 546 -0.35 -3.48 -3.42
CA CYS A 546 0.02 -2.08 -3.44
C CYS A 546 1.47 -1.91 -3.89
N THR A 547 1.66 -1.03 -4.87
CA THR A 547 2.97 -0.52 -5.26
C THR A 547 3.48 0.48 -4.22
N THR A 548 4.76 0.87 -4.32
CA THR A 548 5.32 1.89 -3.41
C THR A 548 4.53 3.19 -3.46
N ALA A 549 4.15 3.62 -4.67
CA ALA A 549 3.39 4.85 -4.88
C ALA A 549 2.01 4.80 -4.23
N GLN A 550 1.29 3.68 -4.36
CA GLN A 550 -0.02 3.48 -3.75
C GLN A 550 0.06 3.46 -2.22
N ASN A 551 1.01 2.70 -1.67
CA ASN A 551 1.24 2.66 -0.22
C ASN A 551 1.56 4.06 0.33
N LEU A 552 2.48 4.80 -0.30
CA LEU A 552 2.81 6.17 0.09
C LEU A 552 1.58 7.08 0.05
N MET A 553 0.80 7.01 -1.03
CA MET A 553 -0.41 7.81 -1.18
C MET A 553 -1.45 7.51 -0.08
N ALA A 554 -1.71 6.23 0.22
CA ALA A 554 -2.63 5.85 1.30
C ALA A 554 -2.15 6.35 2.67
N ARG A 555 -0.84 6.24 2.96
CA ARG A 555 -0.26 6.76 4.19
C ARG A 555 -0.41 8.26 4.31
N LEU A 556 -0.05 9.01 3.27
CA LEU A 556 -0.17 10.47 3.23
C LEU A 556 -1.62 10.91 3.44
N LEU A 557 -2.58 10.28 2.75
CA LEU A 557 -4.00 10.61 2.90
C LEU A 557 -4.57 10.21 4.27
N SER A 558 -3.98 9.21 4.92
CA SER A 558 -4.38 8.81 6.27
C SER A 558 -3.77 9.67 7.37
N TYR A 559 -2.67 10.39 7.10
CA TYR A 559 -1.91 11.20 8.04
C TYR A 559 -2.49 12.63 8.15
N PRO A 560 -2.67 13.23 9.35
CA PRO A 560 -2.00 12.88 10.60
C PRO A 560 -2.84 12.08 11.58
N GLN A 561 -4.07 11.74 11.18
CA GLN A 561 -4.88 10.79 11.90
C GLN A 561 -4.05 9.51 12.06
N ASP A 562 -3.72 8.77 10.99
CA ASP A 562 -3.12 7.42 10.99
C ASP A 562 -4.19 6.33 11.23
N ASN A 563 -5.39 6.52 10.68
CA ASN A 563 -6.52 5.56 10.75
C ASN A 563 -6.55 4.72 9.47
N LEU A 564 -5.40 4.12 9.14
CA LEU A 564 -5.24 3.30 7.95
C LEU A 564 -5.66 1.86 8.27
N PHE A 565 -6.67 1.35 7.58
CA PHE A 565 -7.19 0.00 7.74
C PHE A 565 -6.86 -0.80 6.48
N ILE A 566 -5.81 -1.60 6.53
CA ILE A 566 -5.37 -2.41 5.40
C ILE A 566 -5.83 -3.85 5.56
N VAL A 567 -6.20 -4.46 4.45
CA VAL A 567 -6.57 -5.88 4.39
C VAL A 567 -5.86 -6.52 3.21
N GLY A 568 -5.33 -7.72 3.38
CA GLY A 568 -4.67 -8.43 2.28
C GLY A 568 -4.24 -9.85 2.59
N ASP A 569 -3.67 -10.51 1.58
CA ASP A 569 -3.12 -11.87 1.67
C ASP A 569 -1.87 -12.02 0.81
N GLU A 570 -0.69 -12.17 1.42
CA GLU A 570 0.57 -12.39 0.67
C GLU A 570 0.52 -13.65 -0.22
N ASP A 571 -0.31 -14.64 0.14
CA ASP A 571 -0.46 -15.87 -0.62
C ASP A 571 -1.27 -15.65 -1.92
N GLU A 572 -2.03 -14.55 -2.03
CA GLU A 572 -2.79 -14.14 -3.21
C GLU A 572 -2.08 -13.05 -4.05
N ALA A 573 -0.79 -12.79 -3.82
CA ALA A 573 -0.05 -11.77 -4.55
C ALA A 573 0.36 -12.23 -5.96
N LEU A 574 -0.20 -11.60 -7.00
CA LEU A 574 -0.01 -11.95 -8.41
C LEU A 574 0.64 -10.83 -9.25
N TYR A 575 0.83 -9.62 -8.71
CA TYR A 575 1.25 -8.46 -9.50
C TYR A 575 2.67 -7.95 -9.19
N GLU A 576 3.57 -8.81 -8.67
CA GLU A 576 4.98 -8.47 -8.42
C GLU A 576 5.69 -7.97 -9.70
N SER A 577 5.42 -8.62 -10.84
CA SER A 577 5.92 -8.24 -12.16
C SER A 577 5.48 -6.83 -12.63
N THR A 578 4.46 -6.25 -11.98
CA THR A 578 3.99 -4.87 -12.22
C THR A 578 4.36 -3.90 -11.09
N GLY A 579 5.14 -4.35 -10.10
CA GLY A 579 5.72 -3.52 -9.06
C GLY A 579 5.02 -3.58 -7.71
N ALA A 580 4.09 -4.53 -7.51
CA ALA A 580 3.51 -4.79 -6.20
C ALA A 580 4.60 -5.18 -5.19
N GLN A 581 4.50 -4.64 -3.97
CA GLN A 581 5.45 -4.96 -2.90
C GLN A 581 4.81 -5.87 -1.86
N VAL A 582 4.79 -7.18 -2.15
CA VAL A 582 4.17 -8.22 -1.29
C VAL A 582 4.70 -8.18 0.14
N ARG A 583 6.01 -7.92 0.29
CA ARG A 583 6.67 -7.75 1.59
C ARG A 583 6.07 -6.65 2.44
N THR A 584 5.43 -5.64 1.84
CA THR A 584 4.83 -4.52 2.61
C THR A 584 3.75 -5.00 3.56
N LEU A 585 2.92 -5.97 3.14
CA LEU A 585 1.90 -6.54 4.02
C LEU A 585 2.55 -7.37 5.14
N ALA A 586 3.54 -8.20 4.80
CA ALA A 586 4.28 -9.02 5.77
C ALA A 586 5.06 -8.20 6.79
N GLU A 587 5.64 -7.08 6.37
CA GLU A 587 6.44 -6.16 7.18
C GLU A 587 5.58 -5.08 7.84
N THR A 588 4.25 -5.23 7.89
CA THR A 588 3.36 -4.20 8.45
C THR A 588 3.73 -3.85 9.89
N SER A 589 4.05 -4.83 10.73
CA SER A 589 4.46 -4.58 12.13
C SER A 589 5.75 -3.75 12.24
N ILE A 590 6.61 -3.80 11.23
CA ILE A 590 7.87 -3.04 11.16
C ILE A 590 7.59 -1.64 10.58
N ARG A 591 6.83 -1.58 9.49
CA ARG A 591 6.55 -0.34 8.73
C ARG A 591 5.47 0.52 9.37
N MET A 592 4.63 -0.05 10.23
CA MET A 592 3.58 0.62 11.00
C MET A 592 3.61 0.08 12.44
N PRO A 593 4.54 0.54 13.29
CA PRO A 593 4.72 0.01 14.65
C PRO A 593 3.46 0.13 15.52
N ASN A 594 2.60 1.11 15.24
CA ASN A 594 1.33 1.34 15.93
C ASN A 594 0.17 0.51 15.38
N ALA A 595 0.40 -0.31 14.33
CA ALA A 595 -0.65 -1.07 13.68
C ALA A 595 -1.06 -2.27 14.52
N ARG A 596 -2.36 -2.47 14.67
CA ARG A 596 -2.91 -3.70 15.24
C ARG A 596 -3.08 -4.73 14.13
N CYS A 597 -2.32 -5.80 14.23
CA CYS A 597 -2.35 -6.89 13.26
C CYS A 597 -3.31 -7.99 13.71
N TYR A 598 -4.21 -8.41 12.81
CA TYR A 598 -5.15 -9.50 13.00
C TYR A 598 -4.92 -10.56 11.91
N SER A 599 -4.93 -11.83 12.31
CA SER A 599 -4.86 -12.98 11.38
C SER A 599 -6.21 -13.68 11.35
N LEU A 600 -6.84 -13.75 10.17
CA LEU A 600 -8.10 -14.46 9.94
C LEU A 600 -7.80 -15.85 9.40
N GLU A 601 -8.16 -16.86 10.17
CA GLU A 601 -7.82 -18.26 9.87
C GLU A 601 -9.02 -19.10 9.44
N ASN A 602 -10.24 -18.64 9.74
CA ASN A 602 -11.47 -19.37 9.44
C ASN A 602 -11.93 -19.10 8.01
N ASN A 603 -11.95 -20.12 7.17
CA ASN A 603 -12.50 -20.06 5.82
C ASN A 603 -14.03 -20.30 5.85
N TRP A 604 -14.75 -19.31 5.34
CA TRP A 604 -16.21 -19.23 5.29
C TRP A 604 -16.77 -19.44 3.86
N ARG A 605 -15.89 -19.67 2.88
CA ARG A 605 -16.23 -19.70 1.46
C ARG A 605 -16.32 -21.11 0.89
N SER A 606 -15.28 -21.92 1.13
CA SER A 606 -14.95 -23.05 0.29
C SER A 606 -15.14 -24.37 1.00
N HIS A 607 -15.50 -25.39 0.22
CA HIS A 607 -15.62 -26.76 0.69
C HIS A 607 -14.33 -27.28 1.35
N LYS A 608 -14.45 -28.13 2.38
CA LYS A 608 -13.32 -28.72 3.13
C LYS A 608 -12.23 -29.35 2.25
N ALA A 609 -12.63 -30.07 1.20
CA ALA A 609 -11.71 -30.69 0.25
C ALA A 609 -10.90 -29.65 -0.56
N ILE A 610 -11.54 -28.55 -0.98
CA ILE A 610 -10.91 -27.45 -1.71
C ILE A 610 -9.91 -26.73 -0.79
N VAL A 611 -10.32 -26.42 0.45
CA VAL A 611 -9.43 -25.80 1.45
C VAL A 611 -8.23 -26.69 1.78
N LYS A 612 -8.44 -28.01 1.90
CA LYS A 612 -7.34 -28.96 2.12
C LYS A 612 -6.35 -28.93 0.95
N SER A 613 -6.84 -29.00 -0.28
CA SER A 613 -6.02 -28.98 -1.49
C SER A 613 -5.23 -27.68 -1.63
N ALA A 614 -5.88 -26.54 -1.37
CA ALA A 614 -5.22 -25.22 -1.32
C ALA A 614 -4.12 -25.18 -0.24
N ARG A 615 -4.38 -25.71 0.96
CA ARG A 615 -3.39 -25.77 2.04
C ARG A 615 -2.18 -26.64 1.68
N SER A 616 -2.39 -27.80 1.08
CA SER A 616 -1.29 -28.67 0.61
C SER A 616 -0.43 -27.95 -0.42
N LEU A 617 -1.04 -27.23 -1.38
CA LEU A 617 -0.32 -26.42 -2.34
C LEU A 617 0.53 -25.32 -1.67
N LEU A 618 -0.05 -24.59 -0.70
CA LEU A 618 0.68 -23.55 0.05
C LEU A 618 1.86 -24.11 0.83
N SER A 619 1.80 -25.36 1.31
CA SER A 619 2.91 -25.99 2.05
C SER A 619 4.17 -26.22 1.20
N ALA A 620 4.03 -26.21 -0.14
CA ALA A 620 5.15 -26.29 -1.07
C ALA A 620 5.82 -24.93 -1.33
N MET A 621 5.28 -23.83 -0.79
CA MET A 621 5.87 -22.49 -0.90
C MET A 621 7.03 -22.32 0.06
N THR A 622 8.15 -21.84 -0.46
CA THR A 622 9.41 -21.68 0.27
C THR A 622 9.53 -20.32 0.95
N VAL A 623 8.81 -19.30 0.46
CA VAL A 623 8.88 -17.91 0.93
C VAL A 623 7.51 -17.46 1.43
N ARG A 624 7.14 -17.91 2.64
CA ARG A 624 5.93 -17.45 3.34
C ARG A 624 6.34 -16.81 4.66
N THR A 625 5.97 -15.54 4.85
CA THR A 625 6.46 -14.74 5.99
C THR A 625 5.44 -14.73 7.13
N ILE A 626 4.15 -14.79 6.78
CA ILE A 626 3.04 -14.80 7.73
C ILE A 626 2.55 -16.24 7.86
N ALA A 627 2.76 -16.83 9.04
CA ALA A 627 2.13 -18.09 9.39
C ALA A 627 0.61 -17.88 9.57
N LYS A 628 -0.19 -18.54 8.73
CA LYS A 628 -1.66 -18.54 8.84
C LYS A 628 -2.17 -19.96 8.73
N ASP A 629 -3.05 -20.33 9.66
CA ASP A 629 -3.85 -21.54 9.55
C ASP A 629 -5.08 -21.33 8.66
N MET A 630 -5.54 -22.39 7.98
CA MET A 630 -6.73 -22.34 7.09
C MET A 630 -7.84 -23.23 7.61
N ASN A 631 -8.46 -22.88 8.73
CA ASN A 631 -9.55 -23.66 9.34
C ASN A 631 -10.80 -23.67 8.45
N VAL A 632 -11.53 -24.79 8.44
CA VAL A 632 -12.74 -24.92 7.63
C VAL A 632 -13.95 -24.82 8.54
N THR A 633 -14.82 -23.83 8.27
CA THR A 633 -16.03 -23.61 9.07
C THR A 633 -17.31 -23.97 8.32
N VAL A 634 -17.26 -24.07 6.98
CA VAL A 634 -18.41 -24.42 6.15
C VAL A 634 -18.77 -25.90 6.29
N GLU A 635 -19.99 -26.19 6.77
CA GLU A 635 -20.58 -27.52 6.66
C GLU A 635 -21.07 -27.76 5.23
N SER A 636 -20.62 -28.84 4.58
CA SER A 636 -21.11 -29.23 3.27
C SER A 636 -21.71 -30.62 3.26
N LYS A 637 -22.79 -30.77 2.48
CA LYS A 637 -23.46 -32.03 2.21
C LYS A 637 -22.80 -32.83 1.09
N THR A 638 -21.95 -32.18 0.29
CA THR A 638 -21.30 -32.80 -0.87
C THR A 638 -20.09 -33.61 -0.41
N ARG A 639 -20.02 -34.90 -0.77
CA ARG A 639 -18.93 -35.77 -0.30
C ARG A 639 -17.59 -35.47 -0.98
N ASN A 640 -17.63 -35.12 -2.28
CA ASN A 640 -16.44 -34.77 -3.05
C ASN A 640 -16.69 -33.47 -3.83
N ALA A 641 -15.87 -32.46 -3.58
CA ALA A 641 -15.97 -31.14 -4.21
C ALA A 641 -14.94 -30.91 -5.31
N ILE A 642 -13.92 -31.76 -5.41
CA ILE A 642 -12.90 -31.68 -6.47
C ILE A 642 -13.16 -32.81 -7.46
N ILE A 643 -13.33 -32.44 -8.72
CA ILE A 643 -13.59 -33.35 -9.84
C ILE A 643 -12.42 -33.23 -10.82
N GLY A 644 -11.68 -34.33 -11.01
CA GLY A 644 -10.53 -34.39 -11.92
C GLY A 644 -9.20 -34.74 -11.23
N PRO A 645 -8.06 -34.50 -11.92
CA PRO A 645 -7.97 -33.86 -13.23
C PRO A 645 -8.56 -34.77 -14.33
N GLN A 646 -9.46 -34.22 -15.15
CA GLN A 646 -9.90 -34.91 -16.35
C GLN A 646 -8.80 -34.81 -17.42
N GLU A 647 -8.25 -35.95 -17.84
CA GLU A 647 -7.31 -36.00 -18.96
C GLU A 647 -8.06 -35.96 -20.30
N THR A 648 -7.57 -35.13 -21.23
CA THR A 648 -8.14 -34.95 -22.58
C THR A 648 -7.02 -35.00 -23.63
N LYS A 649 -7.35 -35.31 -24.89
CA LYS A 649 -6.33 -35.52 -25.92
C LYS A 649 -5.67 -34.21 -26.35
N THR A 650 -6.47 -33.17 -26.59
CA THR A 650 -6.01 -31.84 -27.03
C THR A 650 -6.70 -30.71 -26.27
N GLU A 651 -6.20 -29.48 -26.39
CA GLU A 651 -6.83 -28.29 -25.82
C GLU A 651 -8.27 -28.05 -26.34
N LYS A 652 -8.57 -28.52 -27.57
CA LYS A 652 -9.92 -28.44 -28.15
C LYS A 652 -10.86 -29.48 -27.53
N ASP A 653 -10.38 -30.70 -27.35
CA ASP A 653 -11.15 -31.76 -26.69
C ASP A 653 -11.45 -31.38 -25.22
N GLU A 654 -10.51 -30.68 -24.58
CA GLU A 654 -10.70 -30.09 -23.24
C GLU A 654 -11.82 -29.05 -23.24
N ALA A 655 -11.78 -28.08 -24.14
CA ALA A 655 -12.82 -27.06 -24.23
C ALA A 655 -14.22 -27.67 -24.52
N GLU A 656 -14.29 -28.67 -25.38
CA GLU A 656 -15.54 -29.39 -25.67
C GLU A 656 -16.02 -30.23 -24.47
N TRP A 657 -15.11 -30.83 -23.69
CA TRP A 657 -15.49 -31.49 -22.45
C TRP A 657 -16.05 -30.51 -21.42
N VAL A 658 -15.38 -29.38 -21.21
CA VAL A 658 -15.87 -28.32 -20.31
C VAL A 658 -17.27 -27.86 -20.74
N ALA A 659 -17.48 -27.59 -22.03
CA ALA A 659 -18.79 -27.14 -22.52
C ALA A 659 -19.90 -28.16 -22.23
N ARG A 660 -19.62 -29.46 -22.40
CA ARG A 660 -20.58 -30.54 -22.05
C ARG A 660 -20.87 -30.60 -20.56
N GLU A 661 -19.86 -30.52 -19.70
CA GLU A 661 -20.06 -30.51 -18.25
C GLU A 661 -20.86 -29.30 -17.79
N VAL A 662 -20.57 -28.12 -18.36
CA VAL A 662 -21.36 -26.91 -18.09
C VAL A 662 -22.80 -27.09 -18.56
N ALA A 663 -23.04 -27.70 -19.73
CA ALA A 663 -24.39 -28.02 -20.19
C ALA A 663 -25.15 -28.89 -19.19
N ILE A 664 -24.51 -29.96 -18.70
CA ILE A 664 -25.08 -30.87 -17.70
C ILE A 664 -25.42 -30.12 -16.40
N LEU A 665 -24.53 -29.24 -15.94
CA LEU A 665 -24.76 -28.44 -14.74
C LEU A 665 -25.95 -27.50 -14.92
N VAL A 666 -26.05 -26.82 -16.05
CA VAL A 666 -27.17 -25.91 -16.37
C VAL A 666 -28.48 -26.68 -16.49
N GLU A 667 -28.48 -27.84 -17.17
CA GLU A 667 -29.64 -28.73 -17.25
C GLU A 667 -30.09 -29.26 -15.88
N SER A 668 -29.13 -29.48 -14.96
CA SER A 668 -29.41 -29.87 -13.57
C SER A 668 -29.96 -28.73 -12.70
N GLY A 669 -30.12 -27.53 -13.26
CA GLY A 669 -30.72 -26.36 -12.60
C GLY A 669 -29.73 -25.38 -11.99
N LYS A 670 -28.42 -25.49 -12.30
CA LYS A 670 -27.44 -24.46 -11.93
C LYS A 670 -27.57 -23.25 -12.84
N MET A 671 -27.44 -22.05 -12.27
CA MET A 671 -27.56 -20.83 -13.05
C MET A 671 -26.24 -20.55 -13.78
N PRO A 672 -26.25 -20.13 -15.06
CA PRO A 672 -25.02 -19.88 -15.81
C PRO A 672 -24.03 -18.92 -15.11
N HIS A 673 -24.53 -17.89 -14.42
CA HIS A 673 -23.69 -16.92 -13.69
C HIS A 673 -23.02 -17.48 -12.43
N GLU A 674 -23.41 -18.68 -11.96
CA GLU A 674 -22.76 -19.38 -10.86
C GLU A 674 -21.51 -20.16 -11.30
N ILE A 675 -21.24 -20.21 -12.61
CA ILE A 675 -20.18 -21.01 -13.22
C ILE A 675 -19.10 -20.08 -13.80
N ALA A 676 -17.85 -20.32 -13.40
CA ALA A 676 -16.67 -19.70 -13.99
C ALA A 676 -15.70 -20.73 -14.57
N ILE A 677 -15.06 -20.38 -15.68
CA ILE A 677 -13.99 -21.15 -16.32
C ILE A 677 -12.74 -20.29 -16.35
N LEU A 678 -11.70 -20.75 -15.66
CA LEU A 678 -10.45 -20.04 -15.44
C LEU A 678 -9.33 -20.62 -16.28
N TRP A 679 -8.56 -19.75 -16.92
CA TRP A 679 -7.41 -20.12 -17.74
C TRP A 679 -6.17 -19.29 -17.39
N ASN A 680 -5.00 -19.91 -17.56
CA ASN A 680 -3.70 -19.22 -17.51
C ASN A 680 -3.20 -18.82 -18.90
N ASN A 681 -3.53 -19.63 -19.92
CA ASN A 681 -3.14 -19.38 -21.30
C ASN A 681 -4.30 -18.80 -22.10
N GLN A 682 -4.11 -17.61 -22.68
CA GLN A 682 -5.13 -16.85 -23.42
C GLN A 682 -5.76 -17.64 -24.58
N LYS A 683 -5.07 -18.63 -25.14
CA LYS A 683 -5.63 -19.49 -26.20
C LYS A 683 -6.93 -20.18 -25.76
N TYR A 684 -7.10 -20.48 -24.47
CA TYR A 684 -8.31 -21.08 -23.93
C TYR A 684 -9.53 -20.17 -24.07
N ALA A 685 -9.38 -18.84 -23.98
CA ALA A 685 -10.50 -17.91 -24.04
C ALA A 685 -11.37 -18.13 -25.30
N THR A 686 -10.72 -18.12 -26.47
CA THR A 686 -11.42 -18.25 -27.76
C THR A 686 -11.96 -19.65 -28.00
N ILE A 687 -11.22 -20.71 -27.64
CA ILE A 687 -11.68 -22.08 -27.88
C ILE A 687 -12.81 -22.49 -26.93
N LEU A 688 -12.83 -21.96 -25.70
CA LEU A 688 -13.92 -22.17 -24.74
C LEU A 688 -15.20 -21.46 -25.18
N GLU A 689 -15.11 -20.19 -25.61
CA GLU A 689 -16.27 -19.47 -26.15
C GLU A 689 -16.89 -20.22 -27.34
N ALA A 690 -16.05 -20.67 -28.28
CA ALA A 690 -16.52 -21.44 -29.43
C ALA A 690 -17.17 -22.78 -29.02
N ALA A 691 -16.63 -23.46 -28.00
CA ALA A 691 -17.18 -24.72 -27.51
C ALA A 691 -18.52 -24.53 -26.79
N LEU A 692 -18.64 -23.54 -25.90
CA LEU A 692 -19.88 -23.21 -25.19
C LEU A 692 -20.97 -22.73 -26.14
N PHE A 693 -20.61 -21.95 -27.16
CA PHE A 693 -21.54 -21.52 -28.20
C PHE A 693 -22.15 -22.69 -28.97
N LYS A 694 -21.37 -23.75 -29.27
CA LYS A 694 -21.90 -24.97 -29.91
C LYS A 694 -22.95 -25.68 -29.05
N GLU A 695 -22.79 -25.65 -27.73
CA GLU A 695 -23.74 -26.22 -26.77
C GLU A 695 -24.92 -25.25 -26.45
N ASN A 696 -25.05 -24.14 -27.18
CA ASN A 696 -26.04 -23.08 -26.95
C ASN A 696 -25.96 -22.43 -25.55
N ILE A 697 -24.78 -22.43 -24.93
CA ILE A 697 -24.54 -21.79 -23.64
C ILE A 697 -24.03 -20.39 -23.86
N ARG A 698 -24.67 -19.39 -23.23
CA ARG A 698 -24.18 -18.01 -23.25
C ARG A 698 -22.94 -17.91 -22.35
N SER A 699 -21.86 -17.41 -22.91
CA SER A 699 -20.59 -17.20 -22.21
C SER A 699 -19.99 -15.85 -22.55
N SER A 700 -19.08 -15.37 -21.70
CA SER A 700 -18.38 -14.10 -21.91
C SER A 700 -16.95 -14.26 -21.39
N ALA A 701 -15.95 -14.14 -22.30
CA ALA A 701 -14.52 -14.10 -21.96
C ALA A 701 -14.03 -12.72 -21.51
N SER A 702 -14.89 -11.72 -21.60
CA SER A 702 -14.70 -10.38 -21.06
C SER A 702 -16.06 -9.97 -20.52
N GLY A 703 -16.15 -9.56 -19.25
CA GLY A 703 -17.41 -9.35 -18.53
C GLY A 703 -18.43 -8.46 -19.28
N PRO A 704 -19.64 -8.30 -18.74
CA PRO A 704 -20.66 -7.51 -19.39
C PRO A 704 -20.16 -6.05 -19.45
N MET A 705 -19.79 -5.60 -20.65
CA MET A 705 -19.42 -4.23 -21.00
C MET A 705 -18.13 -3.67 -20.36
N GLU A 706 -16.95 -4.18 -20.74
CA GLU A 706 -15.77 -3.30 -20.88
C GLU A 706 -15.64 -2.85 -22.34
N GLY A 707 -16.26 -1.70 -22.60
CA GLY A 707 -16.39 -1.08 -23.91
C GLY A 707 -15.12 -0.38 -24.37
N SER A 708 -14.35 -1.06 -25.22
CA SER A 708 -13.94 -0.53 -26.52
C SER A 708 -13.38 -1.69 -27.31
N VAL A 709 -14.05 -2.08 -28.39
CA VAL A 709 -13.37 -2.87 -29.43
C VAL A 709 -12.09 -2.10 -29.78
N PRO A 710 -10.90 -2.73 -29.75
CA PRO A 710 -9.67 -2.05 -30.16
C PRO A 710 -9.91 -1.39 -31.51
N ASP A 711 -9.46 -0.16 -31.68
CA ASP A 711 -9.82 0.64 -32.86
C ASP A 711 -9.56 -0.14 -34.15
N GLU A 712 -8.45 -0.89 -34.18
CA GLU A 712 -8.01 -1.77 -35.25
C GLU A 712 -9.03 -2.88 -35.59
N VAL A 713 -9.59 -3.54 -34.58
CA VAL A 713 -10.60 -4.60 -34.74
C VAL A 713 -11.94 -3.98 -35.15
N GLY A 714 -12.29 -2.84 -34.55
CA GLY A 714 -13.50 -2.08 -34.89
C GLY A 714 -13.48 -1.57 -36.33
N ASP A 715 -12.30 -1.18 -36.82
CA ASP A 715 -12.08 -0.72 -38.19
C ASP A 715 -12.19 -1.85 -39.21
N VAL A 716 -11.65 -3.03 -38.88
CA VAL A 716 -11.80 -4.23 -39.71
C VAL A 716 -13.26 -4.69 -39.75
N LEU A 717 -13.96 -4.70 -38.61
CA LEU A 717 -15.38 -5.04 -38.55
C LEU A 717 -16.26 -4.02 -39.29
N ALA A 718 -15.93 -2.73 -39.22
CA ALA A 718 -16.59 -1.68 -39.99
C ALA A 718 -16.36 -1.86 -41.50
N PHE A 719 -15.14 -2.22 -41.92
CA PHE A 719 -14.85 -2.51 -43.32
C PHE A 719 -15.61 -3.73 -43.83
N LEU A 720 -15.65 -4.82 -43.06
CA LEU A 720 -16.43 -6.02 -43.40
C LEU A 720 -17.92 -5.70 -43.48
N SER A 721 -18.45 -4.90 -42.55
CA SER A 721 -19.85 -4.45 -42.56
C SER A 721 -20.17 -3.62 -43.80
N LEU A 722 -19.26 -2.73 -44.20
CA LEU A 722 -19.40 -1.91 -45.39
C LEU A 722 -19.32 -2.72 -46.68
N VAL A 723 -18.44 -3.73 -46.76
CA VAL A 723 -18.36 -4.66 -47.90
C VAL A 723 -19.59 -5.55 -47.97
N ASN A 724 -20.13 -6.00 -46.84
CA ASN A 724 -21.32 -6.84 -46.80
C ASN A 724 -22.59 -6.11 -47.28
N ASP A 725 -22.78 -4.86 -46.86
CA ASP A 725 -23.93 -4.05 -47.23
C ASP A 725 -23.55 -2.58 -47.55
N PRO A 726 -23.01 -2.33 -48.77
CA PRO A 726 -22.51 -1.00 -49.16
C PRO A 726 -23.59 0.08 -49.25
N ASP A 727 -24.83 -0.29 -49.47
CA ASP A 727 -25.95 0.65 -49.64
C ASP A 727 -26.91 0.63 -48.42
N GLY A 728 -26.53 -0.09 -47.36
CA GLY A 728 -27.33 -0.27 -46.14
C GLY A 728 -27.29 0.90 -45.16
N PRO A 729 -28.14 0.85 -44.10
CA PRO A 729 -28.25 1.93 -43.11
C PRO A 729 -26.98 2.15 -42.29
N LYS A 730 -26.13 1.12 -42.14
CA LYS A 730 -24.84 1.20 -41.44
C LYS A 730 -23.68 1.68 -42.34
N ALA A 731 -23.90 1.88 -43.64
CA ALA A 731 -22.84 2.17 -44.59
C ALA A 731 -22.13 3.51 -44.30
N ARG A 732 -22.88 4.57 -43.94
CA ARG A 732 -22.32 5.87 -43.58
C ARG A 732 -21.39 5.81 -42.35
N PRO A 733 -21.84 5.33 -41.17
CA PRO A 733 -20.97 5.30 -39.98
C PRO A 733 -19.75 4.38 -40.18
N CYS A 734 -19.89 3.25 -40.88
CA CYS A 734 -18.75 2.40 -41.23
C CYS A 734 -17.77 3.11 -42.17
N PHE A 735 -18.27 3.81 -43.19
CA PHE A 735 -17.44 4.57 -44.13
C PHE A 735 -16.70 5.72 -43.47
N GLU A 736 -17.37 6.51 -42.62
CA GLU A 736 -16.76 7.60 -41.86
C GLU A 736 -15.63 7.07 -40.96
N ARG A 737 -15.86 5.95 -40.25
CA ARG A 737 -14.83 5.27 -39.44
C ARG A 737 -13.61 4.85 -40.28
N ILE A 738 -13.83 4.27 -41.46
CA ILE A 738 -12.75 3.82 -42.36
C ILE A 738 -12.01 5.00 -43.01
N CYS A 739 -12.66 6.14 -43.25
CA CYS A 739 -12.02 7.30 -43.87
C CYS A 739 -10.95 7.93 -42.98
N HIS A 740 -11.13 7.88 -41.65
CA HIS A 740 -10.19 8.41 -40.66
C HIS A 740 -8.83 7.68 -40.67
N LEU A 741 -8.77 6.50 -41.29
CA LEU A 741 -7.53 5.75 -41.50
C LEU A 741 -6.58 6.46 -42.48
N ARG A 742 -7.06 7.22 -43.49
CA ARG A 742 -6.19 7.60 -44.63
C ARG A 742 -5.28 8.83 -44.47
N SER A 743 -5.50 9.81 -43.57
CA SER A 743 -4.51 10.81 -43.07
C SER A 743 -5.11 11.79 -42.04
N ARG A 744 -4.36 12.14 -40.99
CA ARG A 744 -4.73 13.21 -40.03
C ARG A 744 -4.77 14.63 -40.63
N GLU A 745 -4.22 14.82 -41.83
CA GLU A 745 -4.24 16.11 -42.53
C GLU A 745 -5.58 16.37 -43.27
N LEU A 746 -6.46 15.36 -43.37
CA LEU A 746 -7.76 15.44 -44.07
C LEU A 746 -8.96 15.81 -43.15
N ASP A 747 -8.80 15.85 -41.83
CA ASP A 747 -9.90 15.78 -40.84
C ASP A 747 -10.93 16.93 -40.92
N GLN A 748 -10.55 18.16 -41.23
CA GLN A 748 -11.51 19.29 -41.22
C GLN A 748 -12.27 19.47 -42.54
N LYS A 749 -11.67 19.10 -43.68
CA LYS A 749 -12.31 19.22 -45.00
C LYS A 749 -13.21 18.02 -45.29
N LEU A 750 -12.78 16.79 -44.94
CA LEU A 750 -13.58 15.59 -45.14
C LEU A 750 -14.81 15.52 -44.24
N THR A 751 -14.76 15.99 -42.99
CA THR A 751 -15.93 16.00 -42.11
C THR A 751 -17.04 16.92 -42.66
N LYS A 752 -16.66 18.11 -43.15
CA LYS A 752 -17.61 19.02 -43.82
C LYS A 752 -18.12 18.44 -45.14
N LEU A 753 -17.25 17.80 -45.92
CA LEU A 753 -17.63 17.17 -47.18
C LEU A 753 -18.56 15.96 -46.97
N SER A 754 -18.29 15.10 -45.98
CA SER A 754 -19.15 13.97 -45.59
C SER A 754 -20.54 14.46 -45.19
N SER A 755 -20.64 15.52 -44.38
CA SER A 755 -21.93 16.12 -44.01
C SER A 755 -22.69 16.72 -45.21
N THR A 756 -21.96 17.28 -46.18
CA THR A 756 -22.53 17.83 -47.42
C THR A 756 -23.06 16.70 -48.31
N ILE A 757 -22.27 15.63 -48.47
CA ILE A 757 -22.65 14.45 -49.26
C ILE A 757 -23.82 13.70 -48.58
N ALA A 758 -23.85 13.62 -47.26
CA ALA A 758 -24.97 13.05 -46.52
C ALA A 758 -26.27 13.86 -46.74
N SER A 759 -26.19 15.20 -46.67
CA SER A 759 -27.33 16.07 -46.96
C SER A 759 -27.81 15.93 -48.40
N PHE A 760 -26.88 15.76 -49.35
CA PHE A 760 -27.18 15.47 -50.74
C PHE A 760 -27.83 14.09 -50.93
N ALA A 761 -27.34 13.07 -50.23
CA ALA A 761 -27.90 11.72 -50.24
C ALA A 761 -29.35 11.72 -49.75
N GLU A 762 -29.62 12.38 -48.62
CA GLU A 762 -30.96 12.52 -48.04
C GLU A 762 -31.91 13.29 -48.96
N ALA A 763 -31.48 14.45 -49.48
CA ALA A 763 -32.30 15.28 -50.37
C ALA A 763 -32.68 14.57 -51.69
N ASN A 764 -31.88 13.59 -52.13
CA ASN A 764 -32.09 12.86 -53.37
C ASN A 764 -32.51 11.39 -53.16
N SER A 765 -32.78 10.97 -51.92
CA SER A 765 -33.13 9.58 -51.59
C SER A 765 -32.12 8.54 -52.12
N LEU A 766 -30.84 8.84 -52.02
CA LEU A 766 -29.73 7.99 -52.46
C LEU A 766 -29.05 7.31 -51.26
N SER A 767 -28.43 6.15 -51.48
CA SER A 767 -27.51 5.58 -50.50
C SER A 767 -26.27 6.47 -50.37
N PHE A 768 -25.62 6.43 -49.20
CA PHE A 768 -24.47 7.29 -48.92
C PHE A 768 -23.31 7.07 -49.89
N LEU A 769 -22.97 5.82 -50.22
CA LEU A 769 -21.91 5.52 -51.20
C LEU A 769 -22.32 5.92 -52.63
N LYS A 770 -23.61 5.83 -52.98
CA LYS A 770 -24.09 6.29 -54.30
C LYS A 770 -24.02 7.81 -54.44
N ALA A 771 -24.26 8.53 -53.35
CA ALA A 771 -24.11 9.98 -53.31
C ALA A 771 -22.64 10.41 -53.50
N ILE A 772 -21.67 9.66 -52.98
CA ILE A 772 -20.23 9.91 -53.20
C ILE A 772 -19.86 9.78 -54.68
N GLU A 773 -20.33 8.72 -55.35
CA GLU A 773 -20.06 8.50 -56.78
C GLU A 773 -20.59 9.67 -57.63
N ILE A 774 -21.84 10.05 -57.42
CA ILE A 774 -22.51 11.12 -58.17
C ILE A 774 -21.86 12.47 -57.89
N TYR A 775 -21.51 12.73 -56.63
CA TYR A 775 -20.86 13.97 -56.23
C TYR A 775 -19.47 14.09 -56.86
N TYR A 776 -18.70 13.00 -56.93
CA TYR A 776 -17.41 12.97 -57.62
C TYR A 776 -17.56 13.20 -59.13
N GLU A 777 -18.53 12.52 -59.79
CA GLU A 777 -18.82 12.72 -61.21
C GLU A 777 -19.20 14.17 -61.54
N ALA A 778 -19.92 14.84 -60.64
CA ALA A 778 -20.38 16.22 -60.84
C ALA A 778 -19.30 17.27 -60.56
N THR A 779 -18.41 17.04 -59.58
CA THR A 779 -17.43 18.04 -59.13
C THR A 779 -16.04 17.84 -59.72
N ASN A 780 -15.68 16.58 -60.00
CA ASN A 780 -14.35 16.14 -60.43
C ASN A 780 -13.19 16.66 -59.56
N ASP A 781 -13.46 16.91 -58.28
CA ASP A 781 -12.50 17.42 -57.29
C ASP A 781 -11.46 16.34 -56.94
N SER A 782 -10.18 16.72 -56.91
CA SER A 782 -9.09 15.82 -56.54
C SER A 782 -9.24 15.29 -55.10
N ALA A 783 -9.89 16.03 -54.21
CA ALA A 783 -10.19 15.59 -52.85
C ALA A 783 -11.29 14.51 -52.78
N CYS A 784 -12.16 14.43 -53.78
CA CYS A 784 -13.26 13.45 -53.85
C CYS A 784 -12.85 12.15 -54.58
N LYS A 785 -11.77 12.19 -55.38
CA LYS A 785 -11.27 11.04 -56.15
C LYS A 785 -10.93 9.85 -55.27
N ASP A 786 -10.23 10.08 -54.17
CA ASP A 786 -9.79 9.02 -53.25
C ASP A 786 -10.97 8.34 -52.53
N LEU A 787 -12.03 9.10 -52.23
CA LEU A 787 -13.27 8.54 -51.66
C LEU A 787 -13.98 7.65 -52.67
N ASN A 788 -14.09 8.11 -53.93
CA ASN A 788 -14.71 7.34 -55.00
C ASN A 788 -13.94 6.05 -55.32
N ASP A 789 -12.60 6.08 -55.28
CA ASP A 789 -11.78 4.89 -55.47
C ASP A 789 -12.00 3.85 -54.34
N LEU A 790 -12.20 4.30 -53.10
CA LEU A 790 -12.58 3.41 -51.99
C LEU A 790 -13.97 2.80 -52.20
N VAL A 791 -14.95 3.60 -52.63
CA VAL A 791 -16.30 3.11 -52.97
C VAL A 791 -16.25 2.03 -54.05
N ARG A 792 -15.44 2.23 -55.09
CA ARG A 792 -15.25 1.23 -56.16
C ARG A 792 -14.67 -0.07 -55.62
N ILE A 793 -13.65 0.00 -54.76
CA ILE A 793 -13.05 -1.20 -54.14
C ILE A 793 -14.09 -1.97 -53.32
N VAL A 794 -14.86 -1.28 -52.49
CA VAL A 794 -15.92 -1.89 -51.66
C VAL A 794 -16.97 -2.58 -52.54
N ARG A 795 -17.44 -1.91 -53.61
CA ARG A 795 -18.43 -2.50 -54.53
C ARG A 795 -17.89 -3.71 -55.29
N THR A 796 -16.63 -3.69 -55.73
CA THR A 796 -15.99 -4.84 -56.38
C THR A 796 -15.92 -6.04 -55.43
N MET A 797 -15.47 -5.84 -54.18
CA MET A 797 -15.39 -6.91 -53.18
C MET A 797 -16.76 -7.49 -52.81
N ASN A 798 -17.80 -6.63 -52.74
CA ASN A 798 -19.18 -7.08 -52.53
C ASN A 798 -19.65 -7.99 -53.68
N GLN A 799 -19.37 -7.60 -54.93
CA GLN A 799 -19.77 -8.36 -56.13
C GLN A 799 -19.02 -9.68 -56.29
N GLU A 800 -17.74 -9.73 -55.91
CA GLU A 800 -16.91 -10.93 -55.98
C GLU A 800 -17.25 -11.96 -54.87
N GLY A 801 -17.96 -11.54 -53.81
CA GLY A 801 -18.44 -12.46 -52.76
C GLY A 801 -17.31 -13.15 -51.99
N LEU A 802 -16.19 -12.46 -51.77
CA LEU A 802 -14.99 -13.04 -51.15
C LEU A 802 -15.27 -13.55 -49.71
N PRO A 803 -14.63 -14.65 -49.29
CA PRO A 803 -14.66 -15.10 -47.90
C PRO A 803 -14.10 -14.04 -46.94
N PRO A 804 -14.60 -13.94 -45.69
CA PRO A 804 -14.22 -12.88 -44.75
C PRO A 804 -12.72 -12.86 -44.44
N ALA A 805 -12.07 -14.02 -44.32
CA ALA A 805 -10.62 -14.07 -44.12
C ALA A 805 -9.81 -13.50 -45.31
N GLU A 806 -10.31 -13.67 -46.54
CA GLU A 806 -9.69 -13.11 -47.75
C GLU A 806 -9.96 -11.61 -47.86
N THR A 807 -11.17 -11.15 -47.53
CA THR A 807 -11.51 -9.72 -47.45
C THR A 807 -10.62 -9.00 -46.43
N ILE A 808 -10.40 -9.59 -45.24
CA ILE A 808 -9.47 -9.06 -44.23
C ILE A 808 -8.03 -9.05 -44.78
N ASN A 809 -7.60 -10.11 -45.45
CA ASN A 809 -6.26 -10.19 -46.04
C ASN A 809 -6.04 -9.13 -47.13
N LEU A 810 -7.05 -8.87 -47.95
CA LEU A 810 -7.00 -7.87 -49.01
C LEU A 810 -6.97 -6.45 -48.44
N LEU A 811 -7.70 -6.20 -47.36
CA LEU A 811 -7.59 -4.97 -46.56
C LEU A 811 -6.18 -4.79 -45.96
N LYS A 812 -5.53 -5.87 -45.50
CA LYS A 812 -4.13 -5.85 -45.06
C LYS A 812 -3.14 -5.57 -46.21
N ARG A 813 -3.46 -6.00 -47.44
CA ARG A 813 -2.61 -5.87 -48.65
C ARG A 813 -2.75 -4.55 -49.39
N THR A 814 -3.90 -3.87 -49.31
CA THR A 814 -4.19 -2.57 -49.98
C THR A 814 -3.47 -1.35 -49.35
N GLN A 815 -2.30 -1.60 -48.75
CA GLN A 815 -1.29 -0.68 -48.22
C GLN A 815 -1.62 0.19 -47.00
N LYS A 816 -2.86 0.61 -46.71
CA LYS A 816 -3.04 1.60 -45.63
C LYS A 816 -3.19 1.08 -44.19
N LEU A 817 -3.90 -0.01 -43.86
CA LEU A 817 -3.93 -0.50 -42.47
C LEU A 817 -2.51 -0.79 -41.95
N ARG A 818 -1.74 -1.51 -42.76
CA ARG A 818 -0.36 -1.84 -42.42
C ARG A 818 0.48 -0.58 -42.29
N GLU A 819 0.36 0.45 -43.13
CA GLU A 819 1.15 1.70 -43.02
C GLU A 819 0.71 2.66 -41.91
N ILE A 820 -0.58 2.74 -41.62
CA ILE A 820 -1.14 3.57 -40.53
C ILE A 820 -0.66 3.03 -39.18
N TYR A 821 -0.70 1.71 -39.02
CA TYR A 821 -0.19 1.03 -37.84
C TYR A 821 1.31 0.67 -37.94
N LYS A 822 1.95 0.71 -39.11
CA LYS A 822 3.44 0.64 -39.29
C LYS A 822 4.12 1.99 -39.12
N SER A 823 3.39 3.11 -39.09
CA SER A 823 3.98 4.37 -38.67
C SER A 823 4.52 4.27 -37.23
N ALA A 824 3.98 3.33 -36.45
CA ALA A 824 4.70 2.57 -35.43
C ALA A 824 5.56 1.49 -36.11
N THR A 825 6.84 1.79 -36.33
CA THR A 825 7.81 0.86 -36.91
C THR A 825 8.02 -0.29 -35.94
N VAL A 826 7.24 -1.35 -36.07
CA VAL A 826 7.43 -2.63 -35.39
C VAL A 826 8.62 -3.35 -36.05
N PRO A 827 9.72 -3.62 -35.31
CA PRO A 827 10.84 -4.40 -35.83
C PRO A 827 10.41 -5.80 -36.28
N GLU A 828 11.17 -6.41 -37.19
CA GLU A 828 10.96 -7.81 -37.58
C GLU A 828 11.11 -8.70 -36.32
N GLY A 829 10.03 -9.35 -35.88
CA GLY A 829 9.99 -10.19 -34.68
C GLY A 829 9.26 -9.61 -33.46
N VAL A 830 8.84 -8.34 -33.46
CA VAL A 830 8.03 -7.76 -32.38
C VAL A 830 6.54 -7.93 -32.67
N VAL A 831 5.78 -8.36 -31.67
CA VAL A 831 4.38 -8.70 -31.82
C VAL A 831 3.50 -7.57 -31.28
N TYR A 832 2.77 -6.90 -32.17
CA TYR A 832 1.86 -5.81 -31.82
C TYR A 832 0.49 -6.37 -31.45
N GLU A 833 0.13 -6.33 -30.16
CA GLU A 833 -1.10 -6.92 -29.61
C GLU A 833 -2.39 -6.60 -30.38
N PRO A 834 -2.65 -5.35 -30.85
CA PRO A 834 -3.85 -5.07 -31.65
C PRO A 834 -3.84 -5.72 -33.06
N MET A 835 -2.67 -5.86 -33.70
CA MET A 835 -2.57 -6.58 -34.99
C MET A 835 -2.66 -8.09 -34.78
N GLN A 836 -2.22 -8.59 -33.63
CA GLN A 836 -2.50 -9.96 -33.18
C GLN A 836 -4.00 -10.20 -33.05
N LYS A 837 -4.76 -9.27 -32.44
CA LYS A 837 -6.22 -9.38 -32.37
C LYS A 837 -6.86 -9.36 -33.76
N VAL A 838 -6.35 -8.58 -34.71
CA VAL A 838 -6.79 -8.62 -36.12
C VAL A 838 -6.40 -9.95 -36.81
N GLU A 839 -5.25 -10.53 -36.48
CA GLU A 839 -4.82 -11.84 -36.98
C GLU A 839 -5.64 -12.99 -36.41
N GLN A 840 -5.96 -12.94 -35.13
CA GLN A 840 -6.89 -13.84 -34.47
C GLN A 840 -8.28 -13.73 -35.09
N LEU A 841 -8.78 -12.51 -35.32
CA LEU A 841 -10.05 -12.27 -36.02
C LEU A 841 -10.00 -12.83 -37.45
N GLN A 842 -8.87 -12.72 -38.14
CA GLN A 842 -8.67 -13.29 -39.48
C GLN A 842 -8.66 -14.82 -39.44
N GLU A 843 -8.01 -15.43 -38.46
CA GLU A 843 -7.95 -16.89 -38.29
C GLU A 843 -9.33 -17.45 -37.95
N GLU A 844 -10.07 -16.77 -37.07
CA GLU A 844 -11.46 -17.08 -36.74
C GLU A 844 -12.35 -16.97 -37.98
N ALA A 845 -12.17 -15.91 -38.78
CA ALA A 845 -12.91 -15.69 -40.01
C ALA A 845 -12.71 -16.82 -41.05
N ARG A 846 -11.62 -17.61 -40.99
CA ARG A 846 -11.39 -18.72 -41.93
C ARG A 846 -12.43 -19.83 -41.83
N GLN A 847 -13.13 -19.92 -40.69
CA GLN A 847 -14.14 -20.94 -40.46
C GLN A 847 -15.47 -20.63 -41.18
N TYR A 848 -15.62 -19.40 -41.69
CA TYR A 848 -16.87 -18.91 -42.27
C TYR A 848 -16.76 -18.70 -43.77
N LYS A 849 -17.82 -19.02 -44.50
CA LYS A 849 -17.83 -18.97 -45.97
C LYS A 849 -18.19 -17.58 -46.51
N THR A 850 -18.96 -16.80 -45.75
CA THR A 850 -19.45 -15.49 -46.19
C THR A 850 -19.25 -14.43 -45.11
N VAL A 851 -19.01 -13.18 -45.53
CA VAL A 851 -18.89 -12.03 -44.61
C VAL A 851 -20.17 -11.85 -43.78
N LYS A 852 -21.33 -12.11 -44.39
CA LYS A 852 -22.65 -12.02 -43.74
C LYS A 852 -22.77 -12.96 -42.53
N GLU A 853 -22.37 -14.22 -42.70
CA GLU A 853 -22.42 -15.25 -41.65
C GLU A 853 -21.51 -14.88 -40.47
N PHE A 854 -20.28 -14.46 -40.79
CA PHE A 854 -19.30 -14.02 -39.78
C PHE A 854 -19.79 -12.80 -38.98
N LEU A 855 -20.31 -11.78 -39.66
CA LEU A 855 -20.83 -10.57 -39.01
C LEU A 855 -22.07 -10.86 -38.16
N GLN A 856 -22.97 -11.74 -38.60
CA GLN A 856 -24.15 -12.11 -37.80
C GLN A 856 -23.77 -12.80 -36.49
N ILE A 857 -22.73 -13.63 -36.50
CA ILE A 857 -22.23 -14.29 -35.28
C ILE A 857 -21.57 -13.26 -34.37
N LYS A 858 -20.74 -12.36 -34.93
CA LYS A 858 -20.13 -11.27 -34.15
C LYS A 858 -21.17 -10.31 -33.58
N GLU A 859 -22.18 -9.92 -34.34
CA GLU A 859 -23.29 -9.10 -33.84
C GLU A 859 -24.11 -9.81 -32.76
N LYS A 860 -24.35 -11.12 -32.87
CA LYS A 860 -25.01 -11.91 -31.81
C LYS A 860 -24.16 -12.06 -30.54
N MET A 861 -22.84 -12.17 -30.69
CA MET A 861 -21.90 -12.20 -29.57
C MET A 861 -21.76 -10.81 -28.91
N SER A 862 -21.84 -9.74 -29.69
CA SER A 862 -21.67 -8.35 -29.21
C SER A 862 -22.95 -7.68 -28.73
N ASN A 863 -24.13 -8.13 -29.17
CA ASN A 863 -25.43 -7.55 -28.82
C ASN A 863 -26.38 -8.65 -28.34
N PRO A 864 -26.33 -9.02 -27.04
CA PRO A 864 -27.40 -9.80 -26.43
C PRO A 864 -28.67 -8.95 -26.46
N LEU A 865 -29.75 -9.49 -27.03
CA LEU A 865 -31.04 -8.81 -27.17
C LEU A 865 -31.48 -8.14 -25.85
N GLU A 866 -31.78 -6.83 -25.90
CA GLU A 866 -32.52 -6.11 -24.85
C GLU A 866 -33.86 -6.83 -24.63
N GLY A 867 -33.97 -7.60 -23.55
CA GLY A 867 -35.20 -8.32 -23.23
C GLY A 867 -35.06 -9.56 -22.33
N GLU A 868 -33.85 -10.09 -22.10
CA GLU A 868 -33.63 -11.27 -21.25
C GLU A 868 -32.45 -11.10 -20.27
N GLU A 869 -32.54 -10.11 -19.38
CA GLU A 869 -31.58 -9.97 -18.27
C GLU A 869 -31.63 -11.14 -17.26
N SER A 870 -32.61 -12.04 -17.36
CA SER A 870 -32.87 -13.06 -16.33
C SER A 870 -32.10 -14.38 -16.49
N GLN A 871 -31.43 -14.66 -17.61
CA GLN A 871 -30.82 -15.99 -17.84
C GLN A 871 -29.34 -16.12 -17.43
N GLY A 872 -28.62 -15.02 -17.16
CA GLY A 872 -27.19 -15.05 -16.80
C GLY A 872 -26.28 -15.61 -17.91
N PHE A 873 -24.96 -15.53 -17.72
CA PHE A 873 -23.95 -16.08 -18.64
C PHE A 873 -22.83 -16.76 -17.85
N VAL A 874 -22.17 -17.74 -18.46
CA VAL A 874 -20.97 -18.39 -17.90
C VAL A 874 -19.77 -17.45 -18.04
N SER A 875 -19.05 -17.22 -16.94
CA SER A 875 -17.88 -16.36 -16.95
C SER A 875 -16.64 -17.13 -17.41
N ILE A 876 -16.01 -16.73 -18.51
CA ILE A 876 -14.68 -17.22 -18.90
C ILE A 876 -13.70 -16.11 -18.53
N ARG A 877 -12.66 -16.41 -17.74
CA ARG A 877 -11.77 -15.38 -17.21
C ARG A 877 -10.33 -15.86 -17.13
N SER A 878 -9.38 -14.94 -17.27
CA SER A 878 -8.03 -15.23 -16.80
C SER A 878 -8.05 -15.44 -15.28
N ILE A 879 -7.03 -16.09 -14.72
CA ILE A 879 -6.97 -16.28 -13.26
C ILE A 879 -6.81 -14.93 -12.54
N GLU A 880 -6.08 -13.99 -13.14
CA GLU A 880 -5.92 -12.63 -12.65
C GLU A 880 -7.26 -11.88 -12.60
N GLU A 881 -8.08 -11.98 -13.65
CA GLU A 881 -9.41 -11.35 -13.73
C GLU A 881 -10.43 -11.95 -12.75
N ALA A 882 -10.20 -13.18 -12.30
CA ALA A 882 -11.03 -13.86 -11.31
C ALA A 882 -10.64 -13.52 -9.87
N LYS A 883 -9.51 -12.85 -9.65
CA LYS A 883 -9.10 -12.38 -8.33
C LYS A 883 -10.17 -11.46 -7.72
N GLY A 884 -10.37 -11.54 -6.41
CA GLY A 884 -11.44 -10.84 -5.69
C GLY A 884 -12.86 -11.39 -5.92
N LYS A 885 -13.07 -12.24 -6.95
CA LYS A 885 -14.38 -12.86 -7.25
C LYS A 885 -14.49 -14.24 -6.61
N GLU A 886 -15.72 -14.76 -6.56
CA GLU A 886 -16.02 -16.08 -6.02
C GLU A 886 -17.22 -16.69 -6.74
N PHE A 887 -17.14 -17.99 -7.05
CA PHE A 887 -18.16 -18.69 -7.83
C PHE A 887 -18.53 -20.01 -7.14
N PRO A 888 -19.82 -20.39 -7.10
CA PRO A 888 -20.23 -21.72 -6.66
C PRO A 888 -19.46 -22.84 -7.37
N ILE A 889 -19.28 -22.71 -8.70
CA ILE A 889 -18.64 -23.73 -9.52
C ILE A 889 -17.51 -23.09 -10.34
N VAL A 890 -16.32 -23.69 -10.27
CA VAL A 890 -15.14 -23.24 -11.01
C VAL A 890 -14.52 -24.39 -11.80
N PHE A 891 -14.19 -24.13 -13.05
CA PHE A 891 -13.35 -24.97 -13.89
C PHE A 891 -11.97 -24.34 -14.02
N VAL A 892 -10.89 -25.09 -13.83
CA VAL A 892 -9.51 -24.67 -14.12
C VAL A 892 -8.94 -25.58 -15.20
N VAL A 893 -8.64 -25.00 -16.36
CA VAL A 893 -8.22 -25.71 -17.57
C VAL A 893 -6.73 -25.56 -17.86
N GLY A 894 -6.18 -26.45 -18.68
CA GLY A 894 -4.81 -26.34 -19.16
C GLY A 894 -3.75 -26.67 -18.10
N LEU A 895 -4.06 -27.56 -17.14
CA LEU A 895 -3.13 -27.95 -16.07
C LEU A 895 -2.08 -28.94 -16.56
N ALA A 896 -1.18 -28.46 -17.41
CA ALA A 896 -0.08 -29.22 -17.98
C ALA A 896 1.24 -28.43 -17.87
N HIS A 897 2.35 -29.11 -17.66
CA HIS A 897 3.67 -28.48 -17.56
C HIS A 897 4.04 -27.76 -18.87
N GLY A 898 4.50 -26.52 -18.75
CA GLY A 898 4.76 -25.60 -19.87
C GLY A 898 3.52 -24.87 -20.40
N VAL A 899 2.35 -25.11 -19.79
CA VAL A 899 1.11 -24.33 -19.99
C VAL A 899 0.69 -23.68 -18.68
N PHE A 900 0.60 -24.48 -17.61
CA PHE A 900 0.40 -24.01 -16.25
C PHE A 900 1.04 -25.00 -15.26
N PRO A 901 2.27 -24.75 -14.75
CA PRO A 901 3.05 -23.51 -14.93
C PRO A 901 3.54 -23.29 -16.36
N ALA A 902 3.66 -22.04 -16.78
CA ALA A 902 4.24 -21.66 -18.07
C ALA A 902 5.76 -21.88 -18.12
N ASP A 903 6.30 -22.22 -19.30
CA ASP A 903 7.74 -22.44 -19.51
C ASP A 903 8.53 -21.14 -19.23
N GLY A 904 9.49 -21.18 -18.29
CA GLY A 904 10.34 -20.04 -17.94
C GLY A 904 9.74 -19.01 -16.96
N ALA A 905 8.51 -19.24 -16.46
CA ALA A 905 7.90 -18.41 -15.43
C ALA A 905 8.44 -18.72 -14.03
N ASP A 906 8.32 -17.75 -13.11
CA ASP A 906 8.60 -18.00 -11.70
C ASP A 906 7.57 -18.99 -11.13
N LEU A 907 8.07 -20.13 -10.65
CA LEU A 907 7.23 -21.20 -10.11
C LEU A 907 6.45 -20.78 -8.87
N GLU A 908 6.98 -19.89 -8.03
CA GLU A 908 6.27 -19.42 -6.85
C GLU A 908 5.09 -18.51 -7.24
N GLU A 909 5.28 -17.62 -8.21
CA GLU A 909 4.20 -16.77 -8.73
C GLU A 909 3.11 -17.62 -9.41
N GLU A 910 3.50 -18.59 -10.24
CA GLU A 910 2.55 -19.54 -10.86
C GLU A 910 1.82 -20.39 -9.81
N ARG A 911 2.48 -20.73 -8.69
CA ARG A 911 1.85 -21.45 -7.57
C ARG A 911 0.83 -20.58 -6.84
N ARG A 912 1.12 -19.30 -6.58
CA ARG A 912 0.13 -18.33 -6.07
C ARG A 912 -1.05 -18.21 -7.03
N ARG A 913 -0.78 -18.17 -8.34
CA ARG A 913 -1.83 -18.12 -9.37
C ARG A 913 -2.73 -19.35 -9.28
N PHE A 914 -2.16 -20.55 -9.13
CA PHE A 914 -2.99 -21.76 -8.97
C PHE A 914 -3.76 -21.78 -7.65
N TYR A 915 -3.17 -21.29 -6.55
CA TYR A 915 -3.87 -21.10 -5.28
C TYR A 915 -5.06 -20.13 -5.42
N VAL A 916 -4.90 -19.00 -6.12
CA VAL A 916 -6.00 -18.07 -6.42
C VAL A 916 -7.10 -18.80 -7.20
N ALA A 917 -6.75 -19.57 -8.24
CA ALA A 917 -7.71 -20.31 -9.06
C ALA A 917 -8.54 -21.31 -8.24
N ILE A 918 -7.90 -22.15 -7.42
CA ILE A 918 -8.57 -23.11 -6.54
C ILE A 918 -9.51 -22.41 -5.56
N SER A 919 -9.04 -21.32 -4.95
CA SER A 919 -9.76 -20.60 -3.89
C SER A 919 -10.93 -19.73 -4.37
N ARG A 920 -11.15 -19.63 -5.68
CA ARG A 920 -12.35 -18.98 -6.25
C ARG A 920 -13.60 -19.87 -6.10
N ALA A 921 -13.42 -21.17 -5.98
CA ALA A 921 -14.49 -22.16 -5.90
C ALA A 921 -15.10 -22.23 -4.50
N LYS A 922 -16.44 -22.14 -4.41
CA LYS A 922 -17.18 -22.38 -3.15
C LYS A 922 -17.52 -23.86 -3.00
N ASP A 923 -18.26 -24.41 -3.96
CA ASP A 923 -18.89 -25.72 -3.85
C ASP A 923 -18.18 -26.80 -4.66
N LEU A 924 -17.90 -26.53 -5.94
CA LEU A 924 -17.33 -27.50 -6.88
C LEU A 924 -16.15 -26.90 -7.65
N LEU A 925 -15.07 -27.68 -7.73
CA LEU A 925 -13.86 -27.38 -8.48
C LEU A 925 -13.60 -28.49 -9.49
N TYR A 926 -13.66 -28.15 -10.77
CA TYR A 926 -13.32 -29.03 -11.88
C TYR A 926 -11.91 -28.70 -12.37
N LEU A 927 -11.08 -29.74 -12.53
CA LEU A 927 -9.71 -29.62 -13.00
C LEU A 927 -9.54 -30.47 -14.26
N SER A 928 -8.82 -29.96 -15.26
CA SER A 928 -8.53 -30.71 -16.49
C SER A 928 -7.12 -30.48 -17.01
N THR A 929 -6.60 -31.47 -17.73
CA THR A 929 -5.24 -31.48 -18.26
C THR A 929 -5.22 -32.05 -19.69
N PRO A 930 -4.68 -31.31 -20.67
CA PRO A 930 -4.49 -31.81 -22.02
C PRO A 930 -3.22 -32.66 -22.11
N ILE A 931 -3.28 -33.81 -22.78
CA ILE A 931 -2.12 -34.67 -23.06
C ILE A 931 -1.23 -34.02 -24.12
N SER A 932 -1.84 -33.44 -25.16
CA SER A 932 -1.16 -32.68 -26.20
C SER A 932 -1.66 -31.24 -26.19
N PHE A 933 -0.73 -30.29 -26.17
CA PHE A 933 -1.02 -28.86 -26.32
C PHE A 933 -0.13 -28.31 -27.43
N GLU A 934 -0.74 -27.67 -28.44
CA GLU A 934 -0.01 -27.17 -29.61
C GLU A 934 0.81 -28.25 -30.33
N ASN A 935 0.23 -29.45 -30.45
CA ASN A 935 0.86 -30.63 -31.03
C ASN A 935 2.14 -31.09 -30.31
N LYS A 936 2.36 -30.65 -29.06
CA LYS A 936 3.43 -31.14 -28.19
C LYS A 936 2.83 -31.95 -27.07
N LEU A 937 3.35 -33.16 -26.85
CA LEU A 937 3.04 -33.92 -25.64
C LEU A 937 3.54 -33.13 -24.44
N ARG A 938 2.64 -32.82 -23.52
CA ARG A 938 2.95 -32.17 -22.23
C ARG A 938 2.80 -33.19 -21.13
N VAL A 939 3.43 -33.05 -19.98
CA VAL A 939 3.12 -33.84 -18.77
C VAL A 939 2.07 -33.10 -17.91
N PRO A 940 1.34 -33.77 -17.00
CA PRO A 940 0.41 -33.07 -16.11
C PRO A 940 1.12 -31.98 -15.30
N SER A 941 0.40 -30.97 -14.84
CA SER A 941 0.98 -29.95 -13.98
C SER A 941 1.49 -30.54 -12.67
N GLN A 942 2.68 -30.15 -12.23
CA GLN A 942 3.22 -30.52 -10.92
C GLN A 942 2.33 -30.02 -9.76
N PHE A 943 1.58 -28.93 -9.98
CA PHE A 943 0.67 -28.38 -9.00
C PHE A 943 -0.47 -29.33 -8.63
N LEU A 944 -0.84 -30.26 -9.51
CA LEU A 944 -1.82 -31.32 -9.22
C LEU A 944 -1.30 -32.31 -8.16
N VAL A 945 0.02 -32.51 -8.08
CA VAL A 945 0.67 -33.33 -7.05
C VAL A 945 0.80 -32.55 -5.75
N GLU A 946 1.30 -31.31 -5.82
CA GLU A 946 1.49 -30.43 -4.66
C GLU A 946 0.16 -30.16 -3.93
N SER A 947 -0.94 -30.06 -4.67
CA SER A 947 -2.30 -29.87 -4.14
C SER A 947 -3.02 -31.17 -3.74
N GLU A 948 -2.31 -32.31 -3.76
CA GLU A 948 -2.80 -33.66 -3.44
C GLU A 948 -3.99 -34.14 -4.30
N VAL A 949 -4.22 -33.54 -5.48
CA VAL A 949 -5.28 -33.98 -6.40
C VAL A 949 -4.90 -35.31 -7.06
N ILE A 950 -3.62 -35.50 -7.38
CA ILE A 950 -3.09 -36.79 -7.85
C ILE A 950 -1.92 -37.25 -6.99
N SER A 951 -1.70 -38.57 -6.92
CA SER A 951 -0.54 -39.14 -6.21
C SER A 951 0.75 -39.00 -7.02
N MET A 952 1.91 -38.89 -6.35
CA MET A 952 3.23 -38.90 -7.00
C MET A 952 3.41 -40.11 -7.94
N LYS A 953 2.98 -41.31 -7.54
CA LYS A 953 3.02 -42.53 -8.38
C LYS A 953 2.19 -42.44 -9.67
N ALA A 954 1.13 -41.65 -9.67
CA ALA A 954 0.31 -41.43 -10.86
C ALA A 954 1.00 -40.42 -11.78
N TYR A 955 1.59 -39.37 -11.20
CA TYR A 955 2.39 -38.40 -11.91
C TYR A 955 3.62 -39.03 -12.60
N ASP A 956 4.42 -39.81 -11.87
CA ASP A 956 5.63 -40.46 -12.41
C ASP A 956 5.30 -41.38 -13.60
N ARG A 957 4.22 -42.16 -13.51
CA ARG A 957 3.75 -43.00 -14.63
C ARG A 957 3.37 -42.18 -15.85
N SER A 958 2.70 -41.04 -15.67
CA SER A 958 2.37 -40.14 -16.77
C SER A 958 3.63 -39.51 -17.38
N VAL A 959 4.63 -39.16 -16.57
CA VAL A 959 5.93 -38.64 -17.04
C VAL A 959 6.67 -39.70 -17.85
N GLU A 960 6.79 -40.92 -17.35
CA GLU A 960 7.46 -42.04 -18.02
C GLU A 960 6.80 -42.38 -19.36
N SER A 961 5.47 -42.48 -19.38
CA SER A 961 4.70 -42.76 -20.60
C SER A 961 4.95 -41.70 -21.68
N ARG A 962 4.95 -40.41 -21.30
CA ARG A 962 5.10 -39.31 -22.26
C ARG A 962 6.55 -39.13 -22.74
N HIS A 963 7.53 -39.52 -21.93
CA HIS A 963 8.94 -39.61 -22.37
C HIS A 963 9.18 -40.75 -23.36
N GLN A 964 8.52 -41.90 -23.18
CA GLN A 964 8.64 -43.04 -24.10
C GLN A 964 8.04 -42.75 -25.49
N GLU A 965 6.94 -41.99 -25.56
CA GLU A 965 6.31 -41.59 -26.83
C GLU A 965 7.06 -40.47 -27.59
N GLN A 966 7.96 -39.72 -26.92
CA GLN A 966 8.80 -38.70 -27.54
C GLN A 966 10.08 -39.27 -28.19
N LEU A 967 10.44 -40.52 -27.92
CA LEU A 967 11.56 -41.21 -28.58
C LEU A 967 11.11 -41.72 -29.96
N PRO A 968 11.91 -41.55 -31.04
CA PRO A 968 11.53 -42.03 -32.36
C PRO A 968 11.41 -43.56 -32.37
N VAL A 969 10.19 -44.05 -32.60
CA VAL A 969 9.89 -45.49 -32.71
C VAL A 969 10.66 -46.08 -33.89
N ARG A 970 11.65 -46.94 -33.60
CA ARG A 970 12.20 -47.88 -34.58
C ARG A 970 11.17 -48.99 -34.76
N GLY A 971 10.63 -49.09 -35.97
CA GLY A 971 9.50 -49.95 -36.30
C GLY A 971 9.71 -51.43 -35.99
N VAL A 972 8.64 -52.07 -35.55
CA VAL A 972 8.44 -53.53 -35.62
C VAL A 972 6.98 -53.79 -35.97
N ASP A 973 6.79 -54.62 -37.00
CA ASP A 973 5.52 -55.02 -37.60
C ASP A 973 4.55 -55.72 -36.64
N ALA A 974 3.27 -55.46 -36.85
CA ALA A 974 2.16 -56.18 -36.23
C ALA A 974 1.65 -57.29 -37.16
N SER A 975 1.48 -58.51 -36.63
CA SER A 975 0.41 -59.41 -37.06
C SER A 975 0.12 -60.50 -36.03
N VAL A 976 -1.18 -60.74 -35.83
CA VAL A 976 -1.90 -62.03 -35.70
C VAL A 976 -2.97 -61.96 -34.61
N VAL A 977 -4.22 -62.07 -35.06
CA VAL A 977 -5.44 -62.41 -34.31
C VAL A 977 -5.93 -63.76 -34.86
N PRO A 978 -6.59 -64.61 -34.05
CA PRO A 978 -7.79 -65.25 -34.62
C PRO A 978 -8.96 -65.45 -33.63
N ASP A 979 -10.16 -65.35 -34.22
CA ASP A 979 -11.50 -65.69 -33.71
C ASP A 979 -11.89 -67.17 -33.96
N ASP A 980 -12.87 -67.67 -33.20
CA ASP A 980 -14.12 -68.35 -33.65
C ASP A 980 -14.60 -69.62 -32.86
N ALA A 981 -15.78 -69.44 -32.25
CA ALA A 981 -17.06 -70.18 -32.28
C ALA A 981 -17.22 -71.73 -32.05
N GLU A 982 -18.26 -72.05 -31.25
CA GLU A 982 -18.75 -73.37 -30.80
C GLU A 982 -19.78 -74.08 -31.73
N ALA A 983 -19.87 -75.42 -31.64
CA ALA A 983 -21.07 -76.24 -31.93
C ALA A 983 -21.06 -77.59 -31.14
N PRO A 984 -22.21 -78.22 -30.82
CA PRO A 984 -22.31 -79.23 -29.75
C PRO A 984 -22.30 -80.71 -30.21
N LEU A 985 -21.88 -81.61 -29.31
CA LEU A 985 -21.75 -83.07 -29.50
C LEU A 985 -22.83 -83.91 -28.77
N SER A 986 -22.92 -85.19 -29.12
CA SER A 986 -24.06 -86.11 -28.91
C SER A 986 -24.02 -87.00 -27.65
N ALA A 987 -25.18 -87.55 -27.27
CA ALA A 987 -25.51 -88.24 -26.00
C ALA A 987 -24.70 -89.50 -25.61
N GLN A 988 -23.72 -89.96 -26.40
CA GLN A 988 -22.79 -91.02 -25.97
C GLN A 988 -21.55 -90.46 -25.24
N GLU A 989 -21.27 -89.16 -25.35
CA GLU A 989 -20.16 -88.49 -24.65
C GLU A 989 -20.50 -88.10 -23.20
N GLU A 990 -21.79 -87.91 -22.87
CA GLU A 990 -22.24 -87.56 -21.52
C GLU A 990 -21.99 -88.67 -20.48
N ALA A 991 -22.01 -89.94 -20.88
CA ALA A 991 -21.81 -91.07 -19.96
C ALA A 991 -20.33 -91.29 -19.59
N VAL A 992 -19.40 -90.91 -20.47
CA VAL A 992 -17.95 -90.94 -20.19
C VAL A 992 -17.56 -89.70 -19.38
N LEU A 993 -18.10 -88.52 -19.71
CA LEU A 993 -17.89 -87.29 -18.94
C LEU A 993 -18.41 -87.38 -17.50
N ALA A 994 -19.49 -88.12 -17.23
CA ALA A 994 -20.01 -88.25 -15.86
C ALA A 994 -19.04 -88.99 -14.92
N LYS A 995 -18.36 -90.03 -15.41
CA LYS A 995 -17.35 -90.78 -14.65
C LYS A 995 -16.05 -90.01 -14.50
N GLU A 996 -15.66 -89.23 -15.50
CA GLU A 996 -14.48 -88.35 -15.41
C GLU A 996 -14.71 -87.15 -14.49
N ARG A 997 -15.93 -86.58 -14.48
CA ARG A 997 -16.33 -85.48 -13.56
C ARG A 997 -16.33 -85.90 -12.09
N GLU A 998 -16.71 -87.14 -11.78
CA GLU A 998 -16.70 -87.63 -10.39
C GLU A 998 -15.27 -87.85 -9.87
N LYS A 999 -14.38 -88.34 -10.73
CA LYS A 999 -12.94 -88.48 -10.44
C LYS A 999 -12.24 -87.13 -10.36
N ALA A 1000 -12.59 -86.19 -11.23
CA ALA A 1000 -12.08 -84.82 -11.22
C ALA A 1000 -12.53 -84.07 -9.96
N LYS A 1001 -13.80 -84.20 -9.53
CA LYS A 1001 -14.27 -83.60 -8.27
C LYS A 1001 -13.52 -84.11 -7.05
N GLN A 1002 -13.22 -85.41 -6.97
CA GLN A 1002 -12.46 -85.97 -5.85
C GLN A 1002 -10.99 -85.52 -5.85
N GLN A 1003 -10.36 -85.40 -7.01
CA GLN A 1003 -9.01 -84.85 -7.15
C GLN A 1003 -8.96 -83.34 -6.87
N GLU A 1004 -9.98 -82.60 -7.26
CA GLU A 1004 -10.09 -81.16 -7.03
C GLU A 1004 -10.34 -80.84 -5.56
N THR A 1005 -11.18 -81.60 -4.85
CA THR A 1005 -11.35 -81.44 -3.40
C THR A 1005 -10.07 -81.75 -2.62
N ALA A 1006 -9.34 -82.80 -3.00
CA ALA A 1006 -8.06 -83.14 -2.36
C ALA A 1006 -6.97 -82.10 -2.67
N ARG A 1007 -6.97 -81.54 -3.88
CA ARG A 1007 -6.07 -80.47 -4.29
C ARG A 1007 -6.37 -79.16 -3.55
N LEU A 1008 -7.63 -78.79 -3.40
CA LEU A 1008 -8.05 -77.57 -2.69
C LEU A 1008 -7.73 -77.66 -1.19
N GLU A 1009 -7.86 -78.84 -0.57
CA GLU A 1009 -7.43 -79.05 0.82
C GLU A 1009 -5.91 -78.95 0.98
N ALA A 1010 -5.14 -79.50 0.03
CA ALA A 1010 -3.69 -79.38 0.02
C ALA A 1010 -3.22 -77.92 -0.23
N GLU A 1011 -3.84 -77.21 -1.18
CA GLU A 1011 -3.55 -75.81 -1.46
C GLU A 1011 -3.92 -74.90 -0.27
N ARG A 1012 -5.02 -75.22 0.45
CA ARG A 1012 -5.40 -74.47 1.65
C ARG A 1012 -4.41 -74.67 2.80
N LEU A 1013 -3.97 -75.90 3.05
CA LEU A 1013 -2.94 -76.19 4.06
C LEU A 1013 -1.59 -75.55 3.70
N GLN A 1014 -1.25 -75.55 2.41
CA GLN A 1014 -0.03 -74.90 1.92
C GLN A 1014 -0.11 -73.37 2.01
N ALA A 1015 -1.30 -72.79 1.76
CA ALA A 1015 -1.54 -71.35 1.92
C ALA A 1015 -1.52 -70.91 3.40
N GLU A 1016 -2.05 -71.72 4.33
CA GLU A 1016 -1.95 -71.46 5.78
C GLU A 1016 -0.48 -71.52 6.24
N GLN A 1017 0.30 -72.51 5.78
CA GLN A 1017 1.74 -72.57 6.09
C GLN A 1017 2.52 -71.40 5.51
N ILE A 1018 2.24 -70.99 4.27
CA ILE A 1018 2.89 -69.83 3.64
C ILE A 1018 2.49 -68.54 4.37
N GLN A 1019 1.24 -68.40 4.82
CA GLN A 1019 0.82 -67.24 5.61
C GLN A 1019 1.49 -67.19 6.98
N GLU A 1020 1.66 -68.31 7.67
CA GLU A 1020 2.40 -68.36 8.93
C GLU A 1020 3.89 -68.06 8.73
N GLU A 1021 4.53 -68.59 7.69
CA GLU A 1021 5.92 -68.26 7.35
C GLU A 1021 6.09 -66.79 6.96
N GLN A 1022 5.17 -66.23 6.17
CA GLN A 1022 5.21 -64.81 5.80
C GLN A 1022 4.95 -63.91 7.01
N ALA A 1023 4.04 -64.29 7.91
CA ALA A 1023 3.81 -63.57 9.16
C ALA A 1023 5.04 -63.63 10.08
N ALA A 1024 5.71 -64.78 10.18
CA ALA A 1024 6.94 -64.93 10.94
C ALA A 1024 8.11 -64.12 10.33
N GLN A 1025 8.26 -64.15 9.00
CA GLN A 1025 9.26 -63.35 8.29
C GLN A 1025 8.99 -61.84 8.41
N SER A 1026 7.73 -61.40 8.32
CA SER A 1026 7.38 -59.99 8.49
C SER A 1026 7.69 -59.48 9.90
N ARG A 1027 7.41 -60.28 10.94
CA ARG A 1027 7.77 -59.94 12.33
C ARG A 1027 9.28 -59.88 12.54
N ALA A 1028 10.02 -60.84 11.97
CA ALA A 1028 11.48 -60.83 12.04
C ALA A 1028 12.09 -59.63 11.30
N GLN A 1029 11.56 -59.28 10.12
CA GLN A 1029 11.97 -58.10 9.36
C GLN A 1029 11.60 -56.80 10.06
N GLU A 1030 10.46 -56.74 10.75
CA GLU A 1030 10.04 -55.57 11.51
C GLU A 1030 10.89 -55.37 12.77
N GLU A 1031 11.25 -56.44 13.48
CA GLU A 1031 12.19 -56.39 14.60
C GLU A 1031 13.60 -55.99 14.14
N GLU A 1032 14.10 -56.53 13.03
CA GLU A 1032 15.39 -56.16 12.45
C GLU A 1032 15.40 -54.71 11.96
N ARG A 1033 14.30 -54.26 11.32
CA ARG A 1033 14.12 -52.88 10.90
C ARG A 1033 14.11 -51.92 12.10
N LEU A 1034 13.37 -52.23 13.16
CA LEU A 1034 13.34 -51.42 14.38
C LEU A 1034 14.73 -51.32 15.02
N LYS A 1035 15.51 -52.41 14.99
CA LYS A 1035 16.88 -52.43 15.49
C LYS A 1035 17.81 -51.56 14.66
N LEU A 1036 17.74 -51.66 13.33
CA LEU A 1036 18.49 -50.81 12.40
C LEU A 1036 18.07 -49.35 12.49
N GLU A 1037 16.79 -49.06 12.72
CA GLU A 1037 16.25 -47.71 12.86
C GLU A 1037 16.71 -47.08 14.19
N GLN A 1038 16.80 -47.86 15.28
CA GLN A 1038 17.40 -47.43 16.54
C GLN A 1038 18.92 -47.21 16.43
N GLU A 1039 19.65 -48.11 15.76
CA GLU A 1039 21.10 -47.95 15.52
C GLU A 1039 21.38 -46.74 14.61
N ALA A 1040 20.56 -46.53 13.57
CA ALA A 1040 20.66 -45.35 12.70
C ALA A 1040 20.28 -44.05 13.43
N ALA A 1041 19.29 -44.07 14.32
CA ALA A 1041 18.95 -42.91 15.14
C ALA A 1041 20.06 -42.57 16.14
N MET A 1042 20.71 -43.58 16.72
CA MET A 1042 21.84 -43.39 17.64
C MET A 1042 23.07 -42.86 16.89
N ALA A 1043 23.36 -43.39 15.69
CA ALA A 1043 24.43 -42.90 14.84
C ALA A 1043 24.17 -41.46 14.35
N LYS A 1044 22.93 -41.13 13.98
CA LYS A 1044 22.54 -39.74 13.64
C LYS A 1044 22.64 -38.80 14.82
N ALA A 1045 22.33 -39.25 16.03
CA ALA A 1045 22.48 -38.45 17.25
C ALA A 1045 23.95 -38.22 17.60
N GLU A 1046 24.82 -39.23 17.46
CA GLU A 1046 26.27 -39.09 17.63
C GLU A 1046 26.90 -38.19 16.55
N GLU A 1047 26.47 -38.32 15.29
CA GLU A 1047 26.95 -37.48 14.21
C GLU A 1047 26.45 -36.04 14.35
N ALA A 1048 25.20 -35.83 14.76
CA ALA A 1048 24.67 -34.51 15.08
C ALA A 1048 25.41 -33.87 16.27
N ALA A 1049 25.71 -34.64 17.32
CA ALA A 1049 26.51 -34.17 18.45
C ALA A 1049 27.96 -33.85 18.04
N ARG A 1050 28.55 -34.62 17.12
CA ARG A 1050 29.89 -34.37 16.58
C ARG A 1050 29.91 -33.11 15.70
N ILE A 1051 28.93 -32.96 14.82
CA ILE A 1051 28.76 -31.76 13.98
C ILE A 1051 28.48 -30.54 14.86
N GLN A 1052 27.66 -30.67 15.91
CA GLN A 1052 27.42 -29.60 16.86
C GLN A 1052 28.70 -29.21 17.60
N ALA A 1053 29.49 -30.17 18.08
CA ALA A 1053 30.77 -29.89 18.73
C ALA A 1053 31.81 -29.29 17.78
N GLU A 1054 31.83 -29.73 16.51
CA GLU A 1054 32.71 -29.20 15.48
C GLU A 1054 32.29 -27.78 15.05
N ASN A 1055 30.98 -27.53 14.94
CA ASN A 1055 30.42 -26.20 14.69
C ASN A 1055 30.64 -25.26 15.88
N GLU A 1056 30.52 -25.73 17.12
CA GLU A 1056 30.83 -24.94 18.31
C GLU A 1056 32.33 -24.63 18.40
N ALA A 1057 33.20 -25.57 18.01
CA ALA A 1057 34.64 -25.35 17.94
C ALA A 1057 35.01 -24.37 16.80
N GLN A 1058 34.37 -24.49 15.62
CA GLN A 1058 34.54 -23.54 14.52
C GLN A 1058 33.98 -22.17 14.87
N ALA A 1059 32.82 -22.09 15.52
CA ALA A 1059 32.24 -20.83 15.99
C ALA A 1059 33.15 -20.16 17.02
N ARG A 1060 33.72 -20.91 17.97
CA ARG A 1060 34.71 -20.36 18.93
C ARG A 1060 36.00 -19.91 18.23
N ALA A 1061 36.46 -20.63 17.21
CA ALA A 1061 37.64 -20.24 16.43
C ALA A 1061 37.37 -19.00 15.54
N GLN A 1062 36.17 -18.91 14.94
CA GLN A 1062 35.71 -17.75 14.18
C GLN A 1062 35.47 -16.54 15.08
N GLU A 1063 34.91 -16.73 16.27
CA GLU A 1063 34.73 -15.68 17.28
C GLU A 1063 36.10 -15.16 17.75
N ALA A 1064 37.05 -16.05 18.04
CA ALA A 1064 38.41 -15.66 18.39
C ALA A 1064 39.12 -14.89 17.26
N ALA A 1065 39.00 -15.36 16.02
CA ALA A 1065 39.55 -14.67 14.84
C ALA A 1065 38.84 -13.33 14.56
N ARG A 1066 37.52 -13.25 14.82
CA ARG A 1066 36.73 -12.02 14.72
C ARG A 1066 37.17 -11.02 15.76
N VAL A 1067 37.30 -11.41 17.02
CA VAL A 1067 37.77 -10.54 18.12
C VAL A 1067 39.20 -10.08 17.86
N GLU A 1068 40.08 -10.92 17.29
CA GLU A 1068 41.44 -10.52 16.92
C GLU A 1068 41.43 -9.52 15.73
N ALA A 1069 40.62 -9.76 14.70
CA ALA A 1069 40.45 -8.86 13.57
C ALA A 1069 39.80 -7.53 13.97
N GLU A 1070 38.82 -7.57 14.87
CA GLU A 1070 38.11 -6.42 15.42
C GLU A 1070 39.02 -5.60 16.34
N ASN A 1071 39.89 -6.23 17.13
CA ASN A 1071 40.92 -5.52 17.89
C ASN A 1071 41.97 -4.88 16.97
N ILE A 1072 42.41 -5.56 15.91
CA ILE A 1072 43.33 -4.99 14.92
C ILE A 1072 42.68 -3.80 14.20
N ALA A 1073 41.41 -3.94 13.77
CA ALA A 1073 40.65 -2.89 13.12
C ALA A 1073 40.37 -1.72 14.08
N ARG A 1074 40.09 -1.98 15.35
CA ARG A 1074 39.91 -0.94 16.38
C ARG A 1074 41.21 -0.18 16.62
N ILE A 1075 42.35 -0.86 16.72
CA ILE A 1075 43.67 -0.20 16.86
C ILE A 1075 44.00 0.63 15.62
N GLN A 1076 43.70 0.13 14.41
CA GLN A 1076 43.89 0.89 13.16
C GLN A 1076 42.94 2.09 13.06
N ALA A 1077 41.69 1.94 13.47
CA ALA A 1077 40.69 3.01 13.51
C ALA A 1077 41.02 4.06 14.57
N GLU A 1078 41.47 3.65 15.75
CA GLU A 1078 41.96 4.56 16.80
C GLU A 1078 43.20 5.35 16.33
N GLN A 1079 44.12 4.70 15.61
CA GLN A 1079 45.28 5.38 15.02
C GLN A 1079 44.86 6.36 13.91
N ALA A 1080 43.96 5.95 13.00
CA ALA A 1080 43.46 6.82 11.94
C ALA A 1080 42.62 8.00 12.48
N ALA A 1081 41.80 7.77 13.50
CA ALA A 1081 41.03 8.80 14.17
C ALA A 1081 41.92 9.77 14.95
N ALA A 1082 43.00 9.27 15.58
CA ALA A 1082 44.00 10.13 16.23
C ALA A 1082 44.75 11.00 15.20
N GLU A 1083 45.07 10.45 14.02
CA GLU A 1083 45.73 11.18 12.93
C GLU A 1083 44.81 12.24 12.30
N GLN A 1084 43.53 11.90 12.08
CA GLN A 1084 42.52 12.84 11.60
C GLN A 1084 42.20 13.92 12.64
N ALA A 1085 42.12 13.57 13.93
CA ALA A 1085 41.94 14.56 14.99
C ALA A 1085 43.15 15.48 15.13
N ALA A 1086 44.37 14.98 14.90
CA ALA A 1086 45.57 15.81 14.86
C ALA A 1086 45.59 16.74 13.64
N GLN A 1087 45.16 16.27 12.47
CA GLN A 1087 45.02 17.11 11.27
C GLN A 1087 43.93 18.18 11.44
N ALA A 1088 42.76 17.80 11.95
CA ALA A 1088 41.66 18.74 12.21
C ALA A 1088 42.02 19.80 13.26
N ARG A 1089 42.77 19.42 14.31
CA ARG A 1089 43.30 20.39 15.29
C ARG A 1089 44.33 21.33 14.66
N ALA A 1090 45.21 20.84 13.79
CA ALA A 1090 46.18 21.66 13.09
C ALA A 1090 45.51 22.63 12.08
N GLU A 1091 44.47 22.18 11.39
CA GLU A 1091 43.67 23.01 10.48
C GLU A 1091 42.86 24.06 11.24
N GLU A 1092 42.25 23.70 12.37
CA GLU A 1092 41.50 24.64 13.22
C GLU A 1092 42.44 25.68 13.86
N GLU A 1093 43.61 25.27 14.36
CA GLU A 1093 44.63 26.19 14.86
C GLU A 1093 45.14 27.13 13.74
N ALA A 1094 45.33 26.63 12.52
CA ALA A 1094 45.69 27.45 11.38
C ALA A 1094 44.57 28.44 10.99
N ARG A 1095 43.30 28.01 11.06
CA ARG A 1095 42.13 28.85 10.79
C ARG A 1095 41.98 29.95 11.83
N ILE A 1096 42.06 29.61 13.12
CA ILE A 1096 42.00 30.58 14.22
C ILE A 1096 43.15 31.59 14.11
N ARG A 1097 44.36 31.14 13.75
CA ARG A 1097 45.51 32.03 13.57
C ARG A 1097 45.33 32.97 12.38
N ALA A 1098 44.78 32.48 11.26
CA ALA A 1098 44.46 33.30 10.09
C ALA A 1098 43.35 34.32 10.40
N GLU A 1099 42.34 33.93 11.18
CA GLU A 1099 41.25 34.82 11.60
C GLU A 1099 41.73 35.89 12.58
N GLN A 1100 42.60 35.54 13.53
CA GLN A 1100 43.26 36.50 14.44
C GLN A 1100 44.17 37.48 13.68
N GLU A 1101 44.93 37.01 12.69
CA GLU A 1101 45.73 37.89 11.83
C GLU A 1101 44.86 38.81 10.97
N ALA A 1102 43.72 38.31 10.44
CA ALA A 1102 42.78 39.12 9.68
C ALA A 1102 42.10 40.18 10.57
N GLN A 1103 41.69 39.83 11.78
CA GLN A 1103 41.14 40.78 12.76
C GLN A 1103 42.17 41.82 13.18
N ALA A 1104 43.42 41.44 13.43
CA ALA A 1104 44.50 42.37 13.77
C ALA A 1104 44.76 43.36 12.62
N ARG A 1105 44.80 42.89 11.37
CA ARG A 1105 44.94 43.76 10.18
C ARG A 1105 43.74 44.69 9.99
N ALA A 1106 42.52 44.20 10.25
CA ALA A 1106 41.31 45.02 10.19
C ALA A 1106 41.30 46.11 11.28
N GLN A 1107 41.71 45.79 12.51
CA GLN A 1107 41.84 46.75 13.61
C GLN A 1107 42.93 47.79 13.33
N GLU A 1108 44.07 47.39 12.78
CA GLU A 1108 45.16 48.30 12.40
C GLU A 1108 44.73 49.23 11.25
N ALA A 1109 44.03 48.71 10.25
CA ALA A 1109 43.45 49.51 9.16
C ALA A 1109 42.43 50.53 9.68
N ALA A 1110 41.51 50.10 10.56
CA ALA A 1110 40.52 50.98 11.19
C ALA A 1110 41.17 52.05 12.07
N ARG A 1111 42.26 51.71 12.78
CA ARG A 1111 43.03 52.68 13.58
C ARG A 1111 43.73 53.72 12.70
N LEU A 1112 44.37 53.29 11.61
CA LEU A 1112 45.02 54.20 10.65
C LEU A 1112 44.01 55.11 9.95
N GLU A 1113 42.80 54.61 9.67
CA GLU A 1113 41.72 55.40 9.10
C GLU A 1113 41.17 56.42 10.11
N ALA A 1114 40.97 56.02 11.36
CA ALA A 1114 40.59 56.93 12.45
C ALA A 1114 41.65 58.02 12.70
N GLU A 1115 42.94 57.68 12.63
CA GLU A 1115 44.05 58.62 12.78
C GLU A 1115 44.11 59.62 11.63
N LYS A 1116 43.88 59.17 10.38
CA LYS A 1116 43.75 60.06 9.21
C LYS A 1116 42.55 61.00 9.34
N ILE A 1117 41.40 60.50 9.79
CA ILE A 1117 40.20 61.33 10.00
C ILE A 1117 40.46 62.38 11.09
N ALA A 1118 41.07 61.98 12.21
CA ALA A 1118 41.42 62.90 13.29
C ALA A 1118 42.43 63.97 12.85
N GLN A 1119 43.43 63.60 12.04
CA GLN A 1119 44.42 64.54 11.49
C GLN A 1119 43.76 65.54 10.53
N MET A 1120 42.86 65.08 9.67
CA MET A 1120 42.10 65.93 8.75
C MET A 1120 41.16 66.89 9.49
N GLN A 1121 40.52 66.42 10.56
CA GLN A 1121 39.68 67.26 11.43
C GLN A 1121 40.51 68.30 12.20
N ALA A 1122 41.71 67.93 12.66
CA ALA A 1122 42.63 68.85 13.32
C ALA A 1122 43.14 69.94 12.36
N GLU A 1123 43.48 69.58 11.12
CA GLU A 1123 43.86 70.54 10.08
C GLU A 1123 42.70 71.48 9.70
N GLN A 1124 41.47 70.97 9.59
CA GLN A 1124 40.29 71.80 9.36
C GLN A 1124 40.02 72.75 10.53
N ALA A 1125 40.15 72.29 11.77
CA ALA A 1125 39.98 73.13 12.95
C ALA A 1125 41.07 74.21 13.04
N ALA A 1126 42.33 73.88 12.75
CA ALA A 1126 43.43 74.85 12.70
C ALA A 1126 43.23 75.88 11.57
N ALA A 1127 42.75 75.46 10.40
CA ALA A 1127 42.43 76.36 9.30
C ALA A 1127 41.27 77.31 9.64
N GLN A 1128 40.23 76.82 10.33
CA GLN A 1128 39.12 77.65 10.81
C GLN A 1128 39.56 78.67 11.87
N GLN A 1129 40.40 78.25 12.84
CA GLN A 1129 40.94 79.17 13.84
C GLN A 1129 41.86 80.24 13.21
N ALA A 1130 42.69 79.87 12.23
CA ALA A 1130 43.50 80.83 11.48
C ALA A 1130 42.66 81.80 10.66
N ALA A 1131 41.54 81.35 10.09
CA ALA A 1131 40.60 82.20 9.37
C ALA A 1131 39.86 83.18 10.31
N GLN A 1132 39.44 82.72 11.49
CA GLN A 1132 38.84 83.59 12.52
C GLN A 1132 39.83 84.65 13.02
N ALA A 1133 41.07 84.25 13.35
CA ALA A 1133 42.10 85.20 13.80
C ALA A 1133 42.40 86.28 12.74
N ARG A 1134 42.46 85.91 11.46
CA ARG A 1134 42.63 86.88 10.35
C ARG A 1134 41.43 87.81 10.19
N ALA A 1135 40.21 87.32 10.42
CA ALA A 1135 39.00 88.13 10.36
C ALA A 1135 38.95 89.15 11.51
N GLU A 1136 39.31 88.73 12.73
CA GLU A 1136 39.40 89.61 13.90
C GLU A 1136 40.50 90.67 13.76
N GLU A 1137 41.66 90.30 13.21
CA GLU A 1137 42.76 91.23 12.93
C GLU A 1137 42.37 92.26 11.85
N ALA A 1138 41.68 91.81 10.79
CA ALA A 1138 41.17 92.70 9.74
C ALA A 1138 40.11 93.68 10.28
N GLU A 1139 39.21 93.23 11.16
CA GLU A 1139 38.21 94.10 11.81
C GLU A 1139 38.88 95.13 12.73
N ARG A 1140 39.93 94.74 13.45
CA ARG A 1140 40.71 95.63 14.32
C ARG A 1140 41.43 96.70 13.50
N LEU A 1141 42.09 96.33 12.41
CA LEU A 1141 42.75 97.25 11.48
C LEU A 1141 41.75 98.23 10.84
N GLN A 1142 40.54 97.75 10.50
CA GLN A 1142 39.49 98.59 9.94
C GLN A 1142 38.97 99.63 10.97
N LYS A 1143 38.80 99.23 12.24
CA LYS A 1143 38.44 100.14 13.33
C LYS A 1143 39.53 101.17 13.61
N GLU A 1144 40.81 100.79 13.57
CA GLU A 1144 41.93 101.72 13.73
C GLU A 1144 42.02 102.72 12.56
N GLN A 1145 41.81 102.28 11.31
CA GLN A 1145 41.74 103.18 10.16
C GLN A 1145 40.57 104.17 10.24
N GLN A 1146 39.39 103.71 10.65
CA GLN A 1146 38.22 104.59 10.84
C GLN A 1146 38.46 105.61 11.96
N ALA A 1147 39.08 105.20 13.08
CA ALA A 1147 39.45 106.11 14.17
C ALA A 1147 40.51 107.13 13.74
N ALA A 1148 41.49 106.73 12.92
CA ALA A 1148 42.50 107.64 12.36
C ALA A 1148 41.89 108.66 11.39
N GLN A 1149 40.97 108.22 10.51
CA GLN A 1149 40.24 109.13 9.61
C GLN A 1149 39.36 110.13 10.38
N ALA A 1150 38.66 109.69 11.43
CA ALA A 1150 37.85 110.57 12.26
C ALA A 1150 38.71 111.63 12.99
N ARG A 1151 39.91 111.25 13.46
CA ARG A 1151 40.86 112.20 14.07
C ARG A 1151 41.38 113.23 13.06
N ALA A 1152 41.74 112.80 11.85
CA ALA A 1152 42.19 113.70 10.80
C ALA A 1152 41.09 114.70 10.38
N GLN A 1153 39.84 114.24 10.26
CA GLN A 1153 38.70 115.12 9.95
C GLN A 1153 38.41 116.11 11.08
N ALA A 1154 38.55 115.70 12.35
CA ALA A 1154 38.39 116.58 13.49
C ALA A 1154 39.49 117.66 13.56
N GLU A 1155 40.74 117.30 13.28
CA GLU A 1155 41.87 118.26 13.21
C GLU A 1155 41.69 119.25 12.05
N GLU A 1156 41.24 118.79 10.89
CA GLU A 1156 40.97 119.67 9.74
C GLU A 1156 39.81 120.63 10.01
N ALA A 1157 38.73 120.15 10.64
CA ALA A 1157 37.62 120.99 11.06
C ALA A 1157 38.05 122.05 12.09
N ALA A 1158 38.85 121.67 13.10
CA ALA A 1158 39.37 122.60 14.09
C ALA A 1158 40.32 123.65 13.46
N ARG A 1159 41.12 123.25 12.48
CA ARG A 1159 41.99 124.17 11.74
C ARG A 1159 41.18 125.18 10.92
N LEU A 1160 40.15 124.74 10.20
CA LEU A 1160 39.27 125.62 9.42
C LEU A 1160 38.48 126.59 10.32
N GLU A 1161 38.08 126.13 11.50
CA GLU A 1161 37.40 126.98 12.49
C GLU A 1161 38.34 128.03 13.09
N ALA A 1162 39.58 127.65 13.42
CA ALA A 1162 40.61 128.58 13.85
C ALA A 1162 40.95 129.61 12.75
N GLU A 1163 41.00 129.19 11.49
CA GLU A 1163 41.28 130.07 10.35
C GLU A 1163 40.13 131.06 10.09
N LYS A 1164 38.86 130.63 10.26
CA LYS A 1164 37.68 131.51 10.23
C LYS A 1164 37.68 132.52 11.38
N ILE A 1165 38.03 132.08 12.60
CA ILE A 1165 38.13 132.98 13.76
C ILE A 1165 39.24 134.02 13.54
N ALA A 1166 40.39 133.60 13.00
CA ALA A 1166 41.49 134.50 12.66
C ALA A 1166 41.10 135.49 11.54
N GLN A 1167 40.36 135.05 10.51
CA GLN A 1167 39.83 135.94 9.47
C GLN A 1167 38.83 136.97 10.01
N MET A 1168 37.88 136.55 10.86
CA MET A 1168 36.94 137.49 11.48
C MET A 1168 37.65 138.52 12.38
N GLN A 1169 38.69 138.10 13.11
CA GLN A 1169 39.48 139.00 13.95
C GLN A 1169 40.34 139.98 13.12
N ALA A 1170 40.81 139.55 11.94
CA ALA A 1170 41.54 140.41 11.02
C ALA A 1170 40.63 141.40 10.26
N GLU A 1171 39.37 141.07 10.00
CA GLU A 1171 38.40 142.01 9.40
C GLU A 1171 37.82 143.02 10.42
N GLN A 1172 37.90 142.73 11.73
CA GLN A 1172 37.49 143.65 12.81
C GLN A 1172 38.59 144.60 13.29
N ALA A 1173 39.84 144.42 12.84
CA ALA A 1173 40.98 145.29 13.11
C ALA A 1173 41.33 146.13 11.87
#